data_AF-A0A9W7HKP4-F1
#
_entry.id   AF-A0A9W7HKP4-F1
#
_cell.length_a   1.000
_cell.length_b   1.000
_cell.length_c   1.000
_cell.angle_alpha   90.00
_cell.angle_beta   90.00
_cell.angle_gamma   90.00
#
_symmetry.space_group_name_H-M   'P 1'
#
loop_
_entity.id
_entity.type
_entity.pdbx_description
1 polymer ?
#
loop_
_entity_poly.entity_id
_entity_poly.type
_entity_poly.pdbx_seq_one_letter_code
_entity_poly.pdbx_strand_id
1 'polypeptide(L)'
;MAKPGFFSPLLFLLLFAIFRATLSTNSPDIVTDQTALLAFKSHISHDPHNLLATNWSSSASVCNWIGVTCGSRHHRVTALNLSSMDLTGTIPSQLGDLSFLASLDIRHNSFHGSLPTELTSLHRLKHLNFGNNSFSGEIPSWFGYFTTLQSLYLYGNNFTGVIPSTFGNLSKLETLSMYNNSLQGHLPSRVFDNLSRLQKLNLRGNQISGRIPKSLFNCKELKFLSLYNNLLEGSIPIEIGNLTKLQNLYLDQNNLKGHLPSGIFGKLSKLQELDLSENQISGRIPNNLFNCKELKILSLYNNLLGGSIPIEIGNLTKLQILFLHQNNLKGHLPSEIFDNLSKLQALDLEQNRISGTIPSSIFKCKELWYLSLNGNSLEGSIPIEIENLTMLESLDLGYNNFSGLLLSNNSLDGAIPECIGSSASSLVHLILRENNFHGKIPDNFAQACTLQSFQISNNQVEGPLPRSLVNCKDLELLDVGNNYLNDTFPRWLGNLEQLQVLILRSNRFHGQVGSSEVTVSFTRLRAVDISHNNFSGYLPVNFFKNLHAIREVNEKKDKPEYMTGIYANGTWNYAFGLSFTTKGLETKFEKLLTIWTAIDFSNNQFNGEIPKTLGDLHSLIVLNLSHNCFTGPMPSSLGDLSELESLDLSSNQLQGRIPTELTNLGFLEVLNLSHNDLKGPIPKGKQFDTFTNDSYIGNLGLCGLPLSKSCGNDDGTRTPATLDRDGVDGINWKFSILMGYGCGLVLGLSMGYIVFATGKPWWFIRIYERVRQRCAKR
;
A
#
# COMPACT_ATOMS: atom_id res chain seq x y z
N MET A 1 62.16 84.25 -28.90
CA MET A 1 63.07 83.95 -27.76
C MET A 1 62.24 83.88 -26.49
N ALA A 2 62.02 82.68 -25.96
CA ALA A 2 61.75 82.41 -24.55
C ALA A 2 62.08 80.92 -24.32
N LYS A 3 62.94 80.65 -23.34
CA LYS A 3 63.59 79.36 -23.02
C LYS A 3 62.74 78.54 -22.01
N PRO A 4 63.05 77.24 -21.85
CA PRO A 4 62.12 76.20 -21.40
C PRO A 4 62.10 76.01 -19.87
N GLY A 5 60.92 75.65 -19.34
CA GLY A 5 60.70 75.30 -17.94
C GLY A 5 60.89 73.81 -17.69
N PHE A 6 61.76 73.51 -16.73
CA PHE A 6 62.14 72.19 -16.21
C PHE A 6 60.93 71.37 -15.70
N PHE A 7 60.83 70.11 -16.15
CA PHE A 7 60.01 69.08 -15.52
C PHE A 7 60.73 68.51 -14.28
N SER A 8 60.01 68.43 -13.16
CA SER A 8 60.48 67.93 -11.86
C SER A 8 60.59 66.40 -11.83
N PRO A 9 61.62 65.79 -11.18
CA PRO A 9 61.80 64.33 -11.12
C PRO A 9 60.75 63.59 -10.27
N LEU A 10 59.93 64.31 -9.50
CA LEU A 10 58.93 63.69 -8.61
C LEU A 10 57.74 63.06 -9.36
N LEU A 11 57.44 63.52 -10.58
CA LEU A 11 56.32 62.97 -11.36
C LEU A 11 56.66 61.59 -11.95
N PHE A 12 57.94 61.30 -12.19
CA PHE A 12 58.40 60.02 -12.74
C PHE A 12 58.43 58.90 -11.69
N LEU A 13 58.65 59.23 -10.42
CA LEU A 13 58.62 58.27 -9.30
C LEU A 13 57.19 57.87 -8.89
N LEU A 14 56.21 58.77 -9.01
CA LEU A 14 54.79 58.45 -8.78
C LEU A 14 54.19 57.62 -9.92
N LEU A 15 54.63 57.84 -11.17
CA LEU A 15 54.27 56.98 -12.30
C LEU A 15 54.90 55.58 -12.17
N PHE A 16 56.12 55.44 -11.64
CA PHE A 16 56.73 54.13 -11.39
C PHE A 16 56.12 53.35 -10.21
N ALA A 17 55.57 54.04 -9.20
CA ALA A 17 54.85 53.39 -8.10
C ALA A 17 53.45 52.90 -8.53
N ILE A 18 52.79 53.60 -9.47
CA ILE A 18 51.52 53.17 -10.05
C ILE A 18 51.74 52.09 -11.14
N PHE A 19 52.92 52.04 -11.78
CA PHE A 19 53.27 50.99 -12.76
C PHE A 19 53.82 49.70 -12.15
N ARG A 20 54.19 49.68 -10.85
CA ARG A 20 54.56 48.44 -10.13
C ARG A 20 53.40 47.76 -9.40
N ALA A 21 52.21 48.38 -9.36
CA ALA A 21 51.01 47.78 -8.78
C ALA A 21 50.02 47.24 -9.84
N THR A 22 50.42 47.15 -11.11
CA THR A 22 49.57 46.66 -12.22
C THR A 22 50.21 45.55 -13.06
N LEU A 23 51.20 44.85 -12.53
CA LEU A 23 51.73 43.58 -13.08
C LEU A 23 51.59 42.44 -12.08
N SER A 24 50.34 42.15 -11.73
CA SER A 24 49.87 40.80 -11.39
C SER A 24 48.40 40.68 -11.80
N THR A 25 48.13 40.96 -13.08
CA THR A 25 46.94 40.37 -13.71
C THR A 25 47.33 38.95 -14.10
N ASN A 26 47.27 38.01 -13.15
CA ASN A 26 47.33 36.59 -13.47
C ASN A 26 46.12 36.32 -14.37
N SER A 27 46.32 36.24 -15.69
CA SER A 27 45.30 35.67 -16.57
C SER A 27 45.02 34.27 -16.03
N PRO A 28 43.76 33.90 -15.74
CA PRO A 28 43.48 32.57 -15.22
C PRO A 28 43.95 31.55 -16.26
N ASP A 29 44.99 30.81 -15.91
CA ASP A 29 45.65 29.81 -16.75
C ASP A 29 45.26 28.40 -16.28
N ILE A 30 45.58 27.36 -17.06
CA ILE A 30 45.30 25.94 -16.77
C ILE A 30 45.86 25.49 -15.40
N VAL A 31 46.88 26.17 -14.88
CA VAL A 31 47.41 25.97 -13.52
C VAL A 31 46.35 26.28 -12.45
N THR A 32 45.50 27.28 -12.69
CA THR A 32 44.37 27.61 -11.81
C THR A 32 43.35 26.47 -11.80
N ASP A 33 43.07 25.88 -12.96
CA ASP A 33 42.17 24.73 -13.04
C ASP A 33 42.75 23.49 -12.34
N GLN A 34 44.06 23.27 -12.51
CA GLN A 34 44.77 22.18 -11.85
C GLN A 34 44.68 22.30 -10.32
N THR A 35 44.95 23.49 -9.78
CA THR A 35 44.90 23.75 -8.34
C THR A 35 43.48 23.60 -7.79
N ALA A 36 42.47 24.10 -8.50
CA ALA A 36 41.06 23.93 -8.13
C ALA A 36 40.64 22.45 -8.07
N LEU A 37 41.03 21.65 -9.05
CA LEU A 37 40.70 20.23 -9.09
C LEU A 37 41.51 19.41 -8.07
N LEU A 38 42.76 19.75 -7.78
CA LEU A 38 43.49 19.11 -6.67
C LEU A 38 42.89 19.46 -5.30
N ALA A 39 42.42 20.70 -5.12
CA ALA A 39 41.66 21.08 -3.94
C ALA A 39 40.35 20.27 -3.83
N PHE A 40 39.63 20.08 -4.95
CA PHE A 40 38.49 19.18 -5.03
C PHE A 40 38.83 17.76 -4.59
N LYS A 41 39.89 17.16 -5.14
CA LYS A 41 40.37 15.84 -4.74
C LYS A 41 40.66 15.72 -3.25
N SER A 42 41.23 16.76 -2.62
CA SER A 42 41.52 16.75 -1.17
C SER A 42 40.26 16.74 -0.29
N HIS A 43 39.10 17.13 -0.83
CA HIS A 43 37.81 17.09 -0.13
C HIS A 43 37.03 15.79 -0.37
N ILE A 44 37.61 14.84 -1.10
CA ILE A 44 37.09 13.48 -1.24
C ILE A 44 37.61 12.66 -0.05
N SER A 45 36.68 12.29 0.84
CA SER A 45 36.98 11.48 2.03
C SER A 45 37.00 9.99 1.71
N HIS A 46 36.29 9.56 0.66
CA HIS A 46 36.26 8.17 0.22
C HIS A 46 36.22 8.08 -1.32
N ASP A 47 37.16 7.33 -1.88
CA ASP A 47 37.29 7.01 -3.31
C ASP A 47 37.55 5.49 -3.42
N PRO A 48 36.49 4.65 -3.38
CA PRO A 48 36.62 3.20 -3.18
C PRO A 48 37.40 2.52 -4.31
N HIS A 49 37.34 3.09 -5.52
CA HIS A 49 38.01 2.57 -6.70
C HIS A 49 39.35 3.24 -6.99
N ASN A 50 39.81 4.15 -6.11
CA ASN A 50 41.03 4.94 -6.26
C ASN A 50 41.12 5.67 -7.62
N LEU A 51 39.98 6.07 -8.19
CA LEU A 51 39.89 6.68 -9.52
C LEU A 51 40.60 8.02 -9.55
N LEU A 52 40.28 8.90 -8.59
CA LEU A 52 40.87 10.22 -8.49
C LEU A 52 42.25 10.14 -7.84
N ALA A 53 42.41 9.24 -6.86
CA ALA A 53 43.68 9.00 -6.16
C ALA A 53 44.83 8.71 -7.14
N THR A 54 44.61 7.81 -8.11
CA THR A 54 45.64 7.38 -9.07
C THR A 54 45.77 8.26 -10.31
N ASN A 55 44.67 8.88 -10.77
CA ASN A 55 44.66 9.59 -12.06
C ASN A 55 44.97 11.10 -11.94
N TRP A 56 44.40 11.78 -10.95
CA TRP A 56 44.56 13.23 -10.79
C TRP A 56 45.90 13.53 -10.10
N SER A 57 46.94 13.76 -10.90
CA SER A 57 48.31 14.02 -10.45
C SER A 57 48.89 15.27 -11.11
N SER A 58 49.72 16.01 -10.38
CA SER A 58 50.45 17.17 -10.89
C SER A 58 51.40 16.83 -12.06
N SER A 59 51.77 15.56 -12.21
CA SER A 59 52.65 15.06 -13.27
C SER A 59 51.98 14.88 -14.64
N ALA A 60 50.65 14.95 -14.71
CA ALA A 60 49.87 14.80 -15.95
C ALA A 60 49.04 16.06 -16.24
N SER A 61 48.83 16.35 -17.53
CA SER A 61 47.95 17.44 -17.94
C SER A 61 46.53 17.22 -17.42
N VAL A 62 45.93 18.27 -16.84
CA VAL A 62 44.54 18.29 -16.35
C VAL A 62 43.54 17.83 -17.41
N CYS A 63 43.82 18.11 -18.68
CA CYS A 63 42.93 17.74 -19.78
C CYS A 63 42.89 16.23 -20.07
N ASN A 64 43.80 15.46 -19.47
CA ASN A 64 43.82 14.00 -19.54
C ASN A 64 43.24 13.34 -18.29
N TRP A 65 42.80 14.14 -17.31
CA TRP A 65 42.26 13.61 -16.07
C TRP A 65 40.86 13.02 -16.30
N ILE A 66 40.58 11.91 -15.62
CA ILE A 66 39.28 11.25 -15.68
C ILE A 66 38.16 12.23 -15.32
N GLY A 67 37.13 12.26 -16.15
CA GLY A 67 36.00 13.16 -15.98
C GLY A 67 36.24 14.62 -16.40
N VAL A 68 37.46 15.01 -16.76
CA VAL A 68 37.78 16.40 -17.13
C VAL A 68 37.78 16.56 -18.65
N THR A 69 37.15 17.63 -19.15
CA THR A 69 37.22 18.03 -20.56
C THR A 69 37.69 19.47 -20.68
N CYS A 70 38.75 19.70 -21.44
CA CYS A 70 39.24 21.04 -21.76
C CYS A 70 38.74 21.53 -23.12
N GLY A 71 38.54 22.85 -23.23
CA GLY A 71 38.19 23.48 -24.50
C GLY A 71 39.39 23.56 -25.45
N SER A 72 39.15 23.28 -26.73
CA SER A 72 40.19 23.19 -27.77
C SER A 72 40.90 24.50 -28.10
N ARG A 73 40.30 25.66 -27.79
CA ARG A 73 40.86 26.99 -28.11
C ARG A 73 41.62 27.66 -26.99
N HIS A 74 41.21 27.41 -25.75
CA HIS A 74 41.72 28.12 -24.56
C HIS A 74 42.43 27.16 -23.60
N HIS A 75 42.37 25.84 -23.83
CA HIS A 75 43.00 24.81 -22.99
C HIS A 75 42.62 24.93 -21.51
N ARG A 76 41.39 25.38 -21.22
CA ARG A 76 40.81 25.48 -19.88
C ARG A 76 39.72 24.44 -19.70
N VAL A 77 39.47 24.03 -18.48
CA VAL A 77 38.43 23.06 -18.14
C VAL A 77 37.05 23.64 -18.44
N THR A 78 36.29 22.91 -19.27
CA THR A 78 34.94 23.27 -19.73
C THR A 78 33.87 22.29 -19.27
N ALA A 79 34.23 21.06 -18.97
CA ALA A 79 33.33 20.11 -18.35
C ALA A 79 34.04 19.27 -17.28
N LEU A 80 33.31 18.98 -16.21
CA LEU A 80 33.70 18.04 -15.17
C LEU A 80 32.55 17.05 -14.97
N ASN A 81 32.81 15.76 -15.22
CA ASN A 81 31.86 14.67 -15.06
C ASN A 81 32.45 13.59 -14.15
N LEU A 82 31.97 13.54 -12.91
CA LEU A 82 32.32 12.55 -11.89
C LEU A 82 31.11 11.69 -11.50
N SER A 83 30.15 11.52 -12.41
CA SER A 83 28.92 10.80 -12.13
C SER A 83 29.15 9.30 -11.88
N SER A 84 28.40 8.72 -10.94
CA SER A 84 28.41 7.27 -10.66
C SER A 84 29.81 6.71 -10.36
N MET A 85 30.58 7.42 -9.54
CA MET A 85 31.94 7.02 -9.15
C MET A 85 32.05 6.57 -7.68
N ASP A 86 30.92 6.48 -6.98
CA ASP A 86 30.82 6.12 -5.55
C ASP A 86 31.70 6.99 -4.63
N LEU A 87 31.92 8.25 -5.01
CA LEU A 87 32.73 9.20 -4.27
C LEU A 87 31.98 9.74 -3.05
N THR A 88 32.68 9.88 -1.92
CA THR A 88 32.16 10.58 -0.72
C THR A 88 33.01 11.80 -0.43
N GLY A 89 32.38 12.92 -0.10
CA GLY A 89 33.10 14.15 0.20
C GLY A 89 32.22 15.40 0.18
N THR A 90 32.87 16.56 0.11
CA THR A 90 32.22 17.88 0.05
C THR A 90 32.70 18.69 -1.15
N ILE A 91 31.93 19.69 -1.57
CA ILE A 91 32.35 20.62 -2.63
C ILE A 91 33.15 21.78 -2.01
N PRO A 92 34.43 21.96 -2.36
CA PRO A 92 35.22 23.08 -1.85
C PRO A 92 34.98 24.38 -2.61
N SER A 93 35.29 25.52 -1.97
CA SER A 93 35.14 26.85 -2.55
C SER A 93 36.01 27.06 -3.79
N GLN A 94 37.20 26.45 -3.85
CA GLN A 94 38.15 26.54 -4.98
C GLN A 94 37.57 25.99 -6.29
N LEU A 95 36.52 25.17 -6.24
CA LEU A 95 35.85 24.74 -7.47
C LEU A 95 35.28 25.95 -8.26
N GLY A 96 35.00 27.07 -7.58
CA GLY A 96 34.61 28.34 -8.19
C GLY A 96 35.67 28.96 -9.12
N ASP A 97 36.94 28.54 -9.01
CA ASP A 97 38.04 29.07 -9.83
C ASP A 97 38.03 28.53 -11.27
N LEU A 98 37.23 27.49 -11.56
CA LEU A 98 37.00 26.92 -12.89
C LEU A 98 36.14 27.82 -13.78
N SER A 99 36.58 29.06 -14.00
CA SER A 99 35.85 30.13 -14.70
C SER A 99 35.39 29.81 -16.13
N PHE A 100 35.90 28.75 -16.76
CA PHE A 100 35.50 28.28 -18.10
C PHE A 100 34.49 27.13 -18.07
N LEU A 101 34.12 26.64 -16.89
CA LEU A 101 33.23 25.49 -16.73
C LEU A 101 31.83 25.80 -17.27
N ALA A 102 31.41 24.97 -18.23
CA ALA A 102 30.10 25.01 -18.87
C ALA A 102 29.22 23.82 -18.46
N SER A 103 29.80 22.72 -18.02
CA SER A 103 29.07 21.54 -17.56
C SER A 103 29.70 20.95 -16.30
N LEU A 104 28.90 20.72 -15.27
CA LEU A 104 29.32 20.06 -14.04
C LEU A 104 28.30 18.98 -13.67
N ASP A 105 28.74 17.72 -13.69
CA ASP A 105 27.92 16.56 -13.34
C ASP A 105 28.65 15.71 -12.30
N ILE A 106 28.06 15.57 -11.11
CA ILE A 106 28.57 14.74 -10.00
C ILE A 106 27.47 13.82 -9.46
N ARG A 107 26.44 13.55 -10.27
CA ARG A 107 25.27 12.77 -9.84
C ARG A 107 25.62 11.35 -9.40
N HIS A 108 24.75 10.75 -8.60
CA HIS A 108 24.90 9.36 -8.13
C HIS A 108 26.24 9.15 -7.41
N ASN A 109 26.46 9.89 -6.33
CA ASN A 109 27.60 9.77 -5.42
C ASN A 109 27.08 10.00 -3.98
N SER A 110 28.00 10.14 -3.02
CA SER A 110 27.71 10.44 -1.62
C SER A 110 28.25 11.82 -1.20
N PHE A 111 28.18 12.83 -2.07
CA PHE A 111 28.55 14.20 -1.70
C PHE A 111 27.57 14.78 -0.69
N HIS A 112 28.08 15.48 0.33
CA HIS A 112 27.27 16.05 1.41
C HIS A 112 27.68 17.47 1.79
N GLY A 113 26.98 18.04 2.79
CA GLY A 113 27.20 19.42 3.25
C GLY A 113 26.46 20.46 2.40
N SER A 114 26.76 21.74 2.66
CA SER A 114 26.20 22.88 1.92
C SER A 114 27.07 23.27 0.73
N LEU A 115 26.48 23.88 -0.29
CA LEU A 115 27.20 24.37 -1.46
C LEU A 115 27.92 25.71 -1.17
N PRO A 116 29.23 25.84 -1.45
CA PRO A 116 29.99 27.05 -1.17
C PRO A 116 29.58 28.22 -2.09
N THR A 117 29.62 29.45 -1.56
CA THR A 117 29.15 30.65 -2.27
C THR A 117 30.05 31.04 -3.44
N GLU A 118 31.33 30.64 -3.42
CA GLU A 118 32.34 30.94 -4.43
C GLU A 118 32.01 30.31 -5.79
N LEU A 119 31.13 29.28 -5.82
CA LEU A 119 30.59 28.72 -7.07
C LEU A 119 29.83 29.75 -7.91
N THR A 120 29.41 30.87 -7.33
CA THR A 120 28.79 31.98 -8.08
C THR A 120 29.66 32.51 -9.22
N SER A 121 30.98 32.27 -9.19
CA SER A 121 31.96 32.68 -10.21
C SER A 121 31.87 31.88 -11.51
N LEU A 122 31.14 30.76 -11.52
CA LEU A 122 30.99 29.85 -12.66
C LEU A 122 29.97 30.36 -13.70
N HIS A 123 30.14 31.60 -14.17
CA HIS A 123 29.18 32.33 -15.01
C HIS A 123 28.90 31.72 -16.39
N ARG A 124 29.66 30.68 -16.80
CA ARG A 124 29.52 30.00 -18.10
C ARG A 124 28.71 28.71 -18.02
N LEU A 125 28.27 28.31 -16.83
CA LEU A 125 27.50 27.08 -16.63
C LEU A 125 26.24 27.06 -17.50
N LYS A 126 26.08 25.94 -18.20
CA LYS A 126 24.91 25.58 -19.00
C LYS A 126 24.20 24.36 -18.42
N HIS A 127 24.97 23.40 -17.91
CA HIS A 127 24.43 22.18 -17.32
C HIS A 127 25.04 21.97 -15.94
N LEU A 128 24.16 21.79 -14.95
CA LEU A 128 24.56 21.49 -13.59
C LEU A 128 23.74 20.33 -13.06
N ASN A 129 24.41 19.27 -12.61
CA ASN A 129 23.76 18.08 -12.09
C ASN A 129 24.41 17.59 -10.80
N PHE A 130 23.70 17.80 -9.69
CA PHE A 130 24.04 17.36 -8.34
C PHE A 130 23.11 16.24 -7.85
N GLY A 131 22.31 15.65 -8.73
CA GLY A 131 21.25 14.72 -8.34
C GLY A 131 21.73 13.43 -7.67
N ASN A 132 20.91 12.84 -6.80
CA ASN A 132 21.22 11.61 -6.04
C ASN A 132 22.56 11.71 -5.28
N ASN A 133 22.56 12.58 -4.28
CA ASN A 133 23.65 12.81 -3.33
C ASN A 133 23.03 13.08 -1.94
N SER A 134 23.82 13.56 -0.98
CA SER A 134 23.39 13.91 0.38
C SER A 134 23.60 15.40 0.71
N PHE A 135 23.49 16.29 -0.29
CA PHE A 135 23.57 17.74 -0.06
C PHE A 135 22.45 18.22 0.86
N SER A 136 22.75 19.17 1.74
CA SER A 136 21.83 19.67 2.76
C SER A 136 21.87 21.19 2.88
N GLY A 137 20.94 21.75 3.66
CA GLY A 137 20.74 23.20 3.78
C GLY A 137 19.83 23.75 2.69
N GLU A 138 19.71 25.08 2.64
CA GLU A 138 18.87 25.73 1.65
C GLU A 138 19.47 25.71 0.24
N ILE A 139 18.61 25.70 -0.78
CA ILE A 139 19.04 25.93 -2.16
C ILE A 139 19.58 27.36 -2.27
N PRO A 140 20.86 27.57 -2.61
CA PRO A 140 21.41 28.91 -2.60
C PRO A 140 20.82 29.82 -3.68
N SER A 141 20.49 31.05 -3.30
CA SER A 141 19.91 32.04 -4.21
C SER A 141 20.85 32.46 -5.34
N TRP A 142 22.17 32.28 -5.17
CA TRP A 142 23.17 32.61 -6.18
C TRP A 142 23.09 31.73 -7.44
N PHE A 143 22.36 30.60 -7.42
CA PHE A 143 22.03 29.87 -8.64
C PHE A 143 21.37 30.77 -9.70
N GLY A 144 20.59 31.76 -9.27
CA GLY A 144 19.96 32.75 -10.15
C GLY A 144 20.94 33.65 -10.92
N TYR A 145 22.23 33.63 -10.61
CA TYR A 145 23.25 34.38 -11.36
C TYR A 145 23.78 33.63 -12.59
N PHE A 146 23.47 32.34 -12.76
CA PHE A 146 23.86 31.56 -13.93
C PHE A 146 22.92 31.81 -15.11
N THR A 147 22.95 33.01 -15.67
CA THR A 147 22.05 33.42 -16.77
C THR A 147 22.20 32.61 -18.06
N THR A 148 23.26 31.80 -18.19
CA THR A 148 23.46 30.86 -19.30
C THR A 148 22.90 29.46 -19.07
N LEU A 149 22.42 29.17 -17.85
CA LEU A 149 22.01 27.84 -17.44
C LEU A 149 20.79 27.35 -18.24
N GLN A 150 20.89 26.12 -18.73
CA GLN A 150 19.89 25.42 -19.53
C GLN A 150 19.29 24.24 -18.75
N SER A 151 20.09 23.58 -17.89
CA SER A 151 19.63 22.44 -17.11
C SER A 151 20.16 22.50 -15.69
N LEU A 152 19.24 22.41 -14.72
CA LEU A 152 19.55 22.35 -13.30
C LEU A 152 18.89 21.11 -12.66
N TYR A 153 19.71 20.19 -12.16
CA TYR A 153 19.28 18.97 -11.49
C TYR A 153 19.83 18.92 -10.06
N LEU A 154 18.92 18.98 -9.08
CA LEU A 154 19.20 18.92 -7.63
C LEU A 154 18.43 17.78 -6.95
N TYR A 155 17.86 16.86 -7.72
CA TYR A 155 16.94 15.84 -7.22
C TYR A 155 17.60 14.82 -6.29
N GLY A 156 16.84 14.15 -5.42
CA GLY A 156 17.36 13.08 -4.57
C GLY A 156 18.49 13.56 -3.66
N ASN A 157 18.26 14.67 -2.96
CA ASN A 157 19.17 15.25 -1.97
C ASN A 157 18.36 15.59 -0.70
N ASN A 158 18.99 16.24 0.26
CA ASN A 158 18.39 16.66 1.51
C ASN A 158 18.25 18.20 1.61
N PHE A 159 18.03 18.88 0.47
CA PHE A 159 17.84 20.33 0.46
C PHE A 159 16.55 20.72 1.19
N THR A 160 16.62 21.80 1.97
CA THR A 160 15.52 22.36 2.77
C THR A 160 15.20 23.79 2.32
N GLY A 161 14.28 24.46 3.02
CA GLY A 161 13.95 25.87 2.76
C GLY A 161 13.06 26.04 1.52
N VAL A 162 13.04 27.25 0.97
CA VAL A 162 12.13 27.63 -0.13
C VAL A 162 12.82 27.64 -1.48
N ILE A 163 12.04 27.55 -2.56
CA ILE A 163 12.57 27.76 -3.92
C ILE A 163 12.97 29.24 -4.07
N PRO A 164 14.24 29.56 -4.41
CA PRO A 164 14.69 30.95 -4.49
C PRO A 164 13.97 31.74 -5.59
N SER A 165 13.52 32.95 -5.26
CA SER A 165 12.90 33.86 -6.24
C SER A 165 13.87 34.32 -7.34
N THR A 166 15.18 34.24 -7.09
CA THR A 166 16.23 34.55 -8.07
C THR A 166 16.26 33.58 -9.25
N PHE A 167 15.59 32.43 -9.17
CA PHE A 167 15.45 31.51 -10.31
C PHE A 167 14.74 32.16 -11.50
N GLY A 168 13.95 33.22 -11.27
CA GLY A 168 13.35 34.02 -12.34
C GLY A 168 14.37 34.72 -13.26
N ASN A 169 15.66 34.73 -12.91
CA ASN A 169 16.72 35.28 -13.77
C ASN A 169 17.24 34.26 -14.81
N LEU A 170 16.87 32.98 -14.69
CA LEU A 170 17.37 31.89 -15.53
C LEU A 170 16.61 31.78 -16.87
N SER A 171 16.63 32.85 -17.66
CA SER A 171 15.82 32.97 -18.89
C SER A 171 16.13 31.92 -19.98
N LYS A 172 17.27 31.21 -19.90
CA LYS A 172 17.65 30.12 -20.81
C LYS A 172 17.33 28.72 -20.29
N LEU A 173 16.75 28.60 -19.10
CA LEU A 173 16.49 27.32 -18.46
C LEU A 173 15.44 26.53 -19.22
N GLU A 174 15.78 25.30 -19.58
CA GLU A 174 14.92 24.35 -20.29
C GLU A 174 14.46 23.23 -19.36
N THR A 175 15.29 22.84 -18.39
CA THR A 175 14.96 21.81 -17.40
C THR A 175 15.30 22.25 -15.98
N LEU A 176 14.31 22.16 -15.10
CA LEU A 176 14.47 22.33 -13.65
C LEU A 176 13.94 21.09 -12.94
N SER A 177 14.81 20.40 -12.21
CA SER A 177 14.46 19.16 -11.51
C SER A 177 14.98 19.18 -10.08
N MET A 178 14.09 19.27 -9.10
CA MET A 178 14.40 19.34 -7.67
C MET A 178 13.58 18.32 -6.85
N TYR A 179 13.16 17.23 -7.49
CA TYR A 179 12.32 16.21 -6.86
C TYR A 179 13.04 15.43 -5.75
N ASN A 180 12.28 14.82 -4.83
CA ASN A 180 12.78 14.07 -3.68
C ASN A 180 13.81 14.86 -2.88
N ASN A 181 13.35 15.97 -2.29
CA ASN A 181 14.06 16.80 -1.32
C ASN A 181 13.10 17.16 -0.18
N SER A 182 13.51 18.04 0.74
CA SER A 182 12.67 18.57 1.82
C SER A 182 12.31 20.04 1.60
N LEU A 183 12.07 20.45 0.33
CA LEU A 183 11.71 21.83 0.02
C LEU A 183 10.32 22.16 0.54
N GLN A 184 10.17 23.32 1.15
CA GLN A 184 8.96 23.79 1.82
C GLN A 184 8.51 25.16 1.28
N GLY A 185 7.39 25.66 1.81
CA GLY A 185 6.83 26.95 1.44
C GLY A 185 6.10 26.91 0.09
N HIS A 186 5.88 28.09 -0.50
CA HIS A 186 5.02 28.24 -1.68
C HIS A 186 5.81 28.22 -2.98
N LEU A 187 5.17 27.79 -4.08
CA LEU A 187 5.69 28.05 -5.42
C LEU A 187 5.78 29.57 -5.66
N PRO A 188 6.97 30.13 -5.97
CA PRO A 188 7.16 31.57 -6.09
C PRO A 188 6.51 32.11 -7.37
N SER A 189 5.50 32.97 -7.23
CA SER A 189 4.68 33.42 -8.35
C SER A 189 5.50 34.13 -9.46
N ARG A 190 6.34 35.13 -9.14
CA ARG A 190 7.04 35.90 -10.17
C ARG A 190 8.19 35.16 -10.89
N VAL A 191 8.61 34.00 -10.39
CA VAL A 191 9.73 33.24 -10.98
C VAL A 191 9.40 32.78 -12.39
N PHE A 192 8.17 32.31 -12.61
CA PHE A 192 7.78 31.66 -13.85
C PHE A 192 7.51 32.64 -15.01
N ASP A 193 7.37 33.95 -14.73
CA ASP A 193 7.13 34.96 -15.77
C ASP A 193 8.28 35.07 -16.78
N ASN A 194 9.50 34.77 -16.35
CA ASN A 194 10.72 34.89 -17.16
C ASN A 194 11.24 33.55 -17.70
N LEU A 195 10.71 32.41 -17.25
CA LEU A 195 11.15 31.07 -17.65
C LEU A 195 10.48 30.59 -18.94
N SER A 196 10.57 31.41 -19.99
CA SER A 196 9.86 31.19 -21.26
C SER A 196 10.36 29.98 -22.06
N ARG A 197 11.56 29.49 -21.78
CA ARG A 197 12.18 28.32 -22.42
C ARG A 197 11.98 27.01 -21.67
N LEU A 198 11.33 27.04 -20.50
CA LEU A 198 11.22 25.88 -19.64
C LEU A 198 10.35 24.81 -20.30
N GLN A 199 10.92 23.63 -20.50
CA GLN A 199 10.26 22.47 -21.10
C GLN A 199 9.90 21.40 -20.06
N LYS A 200 10.72 21.27 -19.00
CA LYS A 200 10.52 20.28 -17.95
C LYS A 200 10.65 20.93 -16.57
N LEU A 201 9.59 20.82 -15.78
CA LEU A 201 9.59 21.16 -14.35
C LEU A 201 9.23 19.92 -13.54
N ASN A 202 10.11 19.51 -12.64
CA ASN A 202 9.87 18.37 -11.76
C ASN A 202 10.18 18.72 -10.30
N LEU A 203 9.12 18.77 -9.47
CA LEU A 203 9.16 19.08 -8.03
C LEU A 203 8.54 17.96 -7.17
N ARG A 204 8.34 16.77 -7.76
CA ARG A 204 7.90 15.50 -7.13
C ARG A 204 8.46 15.31 -5.73
N GLY A 205 7.65 14.93 -4.75
CA GLY A 205 8.14 14.45 -3.44
C GLY A 205 8.88 15.52 -2.65
N ASN A 206 8.18 16.60 -2.32
CA ASN A 206 8.66 17.68 -1.45
C ASN A 206 7.52 18.08 -0.48
N GLN A 207 7.70 19.16 0.28
CA GLN A 207 6.72 19.69 1.23
C GLN A 207 6.17 21.06 0.76
N ILE A 208 6.05 21.25 -0.57
CA ILE A 208 5.62 22.52 -1.16
C ILE A 208 4.12 22.71 -0.91
N SER A 209 3.75 23.83 -0.32
CA SER A 209 2.38 24.13 0.11
C SER A 209 1.75 25.30 -0.66
N GLY A 210 0.46 25.53 -0.42
CA GLY A 210 -0.28 26.66 -0.99
C GLY A 210 -0.73 26.43 -2.43
N ARG A 211 -1.17 27.50 -3.09
CA ARG A 211 -1.81 27.39 -4.41
C ARG A 211 -0.81 27.30 -5.56
N ILE A 212 -1.20 26.60 -6.62
CA ILE A 212 -0.48 26.63 -7.90
C ILE A 212 -0.58 28.05 -8.49
N PRO A 213 0.54 28.78 -8.68
CA PRO A 213 0.50 30.16 -9.14
C PRO A 213 0.20 30.23 -10.64
N LYS A 214 -0.67 31.17 -11.03
CA LYS A 214 -1.10 31.36 -12.43
C LYS A 214 0.06 31.63 -13.40
N SER A 215 1.11 32.29 -12.92
CA SER A 215 2.33 32.58 -13.67
C SER A 215 3.10 31.33 -14.11
N LEU A 216 2.95 30.18 -13.43
CA LEU A 216 3.52 28.91 -13.88
C LEU A 216 3.09 28.57 -15.32
N PHE A 217 1.87 28.96 -15.67
CA PHE A 217 1.30 28.71 -16.99
C PHE A 217 1.73 29.73 -18.06
N ASN A 218 2.65 30.65 -17.73
CA ASN A 218 3.34 31.50 -18.70
C ASN A 218 4.51 30.77 -19.39
N CYS A 219 4.98 29.64 -18.83
CA CYS A 219 6.00 28.77 -19.42
C CYS A 219 5.44 27.95 -20.61
N LYS A 220 5.11 28.61 -21.73
CA LYS A 220 4.39 27.99 -22.87
C LYS A 220 5.14 26.84 -23.58
N GLU A 221 6.45 26.70 -23.34
CA GLU A 221 7.28 25.61 -23.87
C GLU A 221 7.20 24.32 -23.04
N LEU A 222 6.47 24.32 -21.91
CA LEU A 222 6.40 23.19 -20.99
C LEU A 222 5.77 21.97 -21.66
N LYS A 223 6.49 20.85 -21.59
CA LYS A 223 6.08 19.52 -22.06
C LYS A 223 5.83 18.57 -20.89
N PHE A 224 6.55 18.75 -19.78
CA PHE A 224 6.46 17.91 -18.59
C PHE A 224 6.32 18.78 -17.35
N LEU A 225 5.24 18.57 -16.59
CA LEU A 225 5.00 19.17 -15.30
C LEU A 225 4.67 18.09 -14.27
N SER A 226 5.53 17.92 -13.26
CA SER A 226 5.24 17.06 -12.12
C SER A 226 5.37 17.84 -10.82
N LEU A 227 4.26 17.92 -10.10
CA LEU A 227 4.14 18.47 -8.74
C LEU A 227 3.60 17.42 -7.76
N TYR A 228 3.56 16.13 -8.15
CA TYR A 228 2.95 15.09 -7.33
C TYR A 228 3.62 14.97 -5.94
N ASN A 229 2.89 14.43 -4.96
CA ASN A 229 3.35 14.21 -3.59
C ASN A 229 3.97 15.47 -2.98
N ASN A 230 3.10 16.45 -2.76
CA ASN A 230 3.35 17.73 -2.13
C ASN A 230 2.13 18.13 -1.29
N LEU A 231 2.10 19.36 -0.76
CA LEU A 231 1.02 19.89 0.08
C LEU A 231 0.23 21.00 -0.65
N LEU A 232 0.16 20.96 -1.99
CA LEU A 232 -0.49 22.00 -2.77
C LEU A 232 -2.00 21.99 -2.54
N GLU A 233 -2.60 23.17 -2.45
CA GLU A 233 -4.01 23.35 -2.15
C GLU A 233 -4.71 24.32 -3.13
N GLY A 234 -6.03 24.44 -2.98
CA GLY A 234 -6.85 25.26 -3.86
C GLY A 234 -7.19 24.56 -5.18
N SER A 235 -7.73 25.31 -6.13
CA SER A 235 -8.17 24.76 -7.42
C SER A 235 -7.08 24.76 -8.48
N ILE A 236 -7.16 23.82 -9.41
CA ILE A 236 -6.36 23.83 -10.65
C ILE A 236 -6.72 25.08 -11.46
N PRO A 237 -5.79 26.02 -11.71
CA PRO A 237 -6.11 27.25 -12.42
C PRO A 237 -6.45 27.02 -13.90
N ILE A 238 -7.45 27.74 -14.43
CA ILE A 238 -7.90 27.66 -15.83
C ILE A 238 -6.78 27.99 -16.83
N GLU A 239 -5.80 28.78 -16.39
CA GLU A 239 -4.63 29.19 -17.17
C GLU A 239 -3.76 28.00 -17.60
N ILE A 240 -3.93 26.80 -17.00
CA ILE A 240 -3.25 25.58 -17.46
C ILE A 240 -3.50 25.27 -18.94
N GLY A 241 -4.65 25.71 -19.48
CA GLY A 241 -4.94 25.64 -20.92
C GLY A 241 -3.98 26.44 -21.82
N ASN A 242 -3.09 27.27 -21.27
CA ASN A 242 -2.03 27.96 -22.02
C ASN A 242 -0.85 27.06 -22.38
N LEU A 243 -0.69 25.91 -21.69
CA LEU A 243 0.41 24.97 -21.90
C LEU A 243 0.13 24.02 -23.07
N THR A 244 -0.02 24.55 -24.28
CA THR A 244 -0.46 23.77 -25.47
C THR A 244 0.54 22.71 -25.93
N LYS A 245 1.79 22.74 -25.44
CA LYS A 245 2.83 21.74 -25.70
C LYS A 245 2.91 20.64 -24.63
N LEU A 246 2.09 20.73 -23.58
CA LEU A 246 2.12 19.81 -22.45
C LEU A 246 1.78 18.39 -22.89
N GLN A 247 2.61 17.44 -22.47
CA GLN A 247 2.50 16.01 -22.76
C GLN A 247 2.18 15.24 -21.48
N ASN A 248 2.82 15.59 -20.36
CA ASN A 248 2.65 14.92 -19.08
C ASN A 248 2.32 15.94 -18.00
N LEU A 249 1.23 15.69 -17.28
CA LEU A 249 0.78 16.48 -16.13
C LEU A 249 0.48 15.57 -14.94
N TYR A 250 1.29 15.69 -13.89
CA TYR A 250 1.13 14.95 -12.65
C TYR A 250 0.95 15.92 -11.48
N LEU A 251 -0.25 15.95 -10.93
CA LEU A 251 -0.63 16.74 -9.74
C LEU A 251 -1.19 15.85 -8.62
N ASP A 252 -1.01 14.54 -8.74
CA ASP A 252 -1.49 13.52 -7.81
C ASP A 252 -0.87 13.64 -6.41
N GLN A 253 -1.50 13.04 -5.41
CA GLN A 253 -1.07 13.09 -4.00
C GLN A 253 -0.83 14.52 -3.49
N ASN A 254 -1.88 15.35 -3.54
CA ASN A 254 -1.89 16.73 -3.04
C ASN A 254 -3.23 17.04 -2.35
N ASN A 255 -3.43 18.29 -1.91
CA ASN A 255 -4.67 18.78 -1.29
C ASN A 255 -5.51 19.65 -2.25
N LEU A 256 -5.44 19.40 -3.56
CA LEU A 256 -6.17 20.19 -4.56
C LEU A 256 -7.67 19.94 -4.45
N LYS A 257 -8.46 21.01 -4.57
CA LYS A 257 -9.92 21.00 -4.39
C LYS A 257 -10.65 21.79 -5.48
N GLY A 258 -11.97 21.81 -5.43
CA GLY A 258 -12.80 22.50 -6.42
C GLY A 258 -13.07 21.61 -7.63
N HIS A 259 -13.24 22.18 -8.81
CA HIS A 259 -13.68 21.46 -10.00
C HIS A 259 -12.58 21.33 -11.04
N LEU A 260 -12.66 20.29 -11.88
CA LEU A 260 -11.86 20.24 -13.11
C LEU A 260 -12.21 21.43 -14.01
N PRO A 261 -11.22 22.18 -14.50
CA PRO A 261 -11.46 23.37 -15.32
C PRO A 261 -12.10 23.01 -16.67
N SER A 262 -13.33 23.47 -16.90
CA SER A 262 -14.05 23.24 -18.15
C SER A 262 -13.59 24.18 -19.28
N GLY A 263 -13.75 23.76 -20.53
CA GLY A 263 -13.45 24.57 -21.72
C GLY A 263 -11.98 24.72 -22.13
N ILE A 264 -11.02 24.15 -21.38
CA ILE A 264 -9.58 24.28 -21.70
C ILE A 264 -8.94 23.08 -22.37
N PHE A 265 -9.42 21.87 -22.10
CA PHE A 265 -8.75 20.64 -22.52
C PHE A 265 -8.62 20.49 -24.05
N GLY A 266 -9.51 21.12 -24.82
CA GLY A 266 -9.35 21.20 -26.29
C GLY A 266 -8.07 21.91 -26.75
N LYS A 267 -7.45 22.75 -25.90
CA LYS A 267 -6.16 23.39 -26.17
C LYS A 267 -4.96 22.48 -25.85
N LEU A 268 -5.14 21.50 -24.97
CA LEU A 268 -4.11 20.57 -24.52
C LEU A 268 -4.03 19.35 -25.45
N SER A 269 -3.90 19.59 -26.75
CA SER A 269 -3.98 18.56 -27.80
C SER A 269 -2.78 17.62 -27.85
N LYS A 270 -1.70 17.93 -27.14
CA LYS A 270 -0.48 17.10 -27.02
C LYS A 270 -0.44 16.26 -25.75
N LEU A 271 -1.42 16.40 -24.86
CA LEU A 271 -1.45 15.72 -23.58
C LEU A 271 -1.61 14.21 -23.79
N GLN A 272 -0.66 13.46 -23.24
CA GLN A 272 -0.59 12.00 -23.29
C GLN A 272 -0.90 11.39 -21.93
N GLU A 273 -0.51 12.05 -20.84
CA GLU A 273 -0.72 11.54 -19.49
C GLU A 273 -1.25 12.66 -18.59
N LEU A 274 -2.36 12.36 -17.92
CA LEU A 274 -2.98 13.21 -16.92
C LEU A 274 -3.22 12.40 -15.65
N ASP A 275 -2.51 12.74 -14.59
CA ASP A 275 -2.74 12.19 -13.25
C ASP A 275 -3.10 13.29 -12.26
N LEU A 276 -4.33 13.21 -11.75
CA LEU A 276 -4.87 14.10 -10.71
C LEU A 276 -5.38 13.30 -9.51
N SER A 277 -4.97 12.04 -9.39
CA SER A 277 -5.42 11.12 -8.35
C SER A 277 -5.05 11.57 -6.94
N GLU A 278 -5.68 10.98 -5.92
CA GLU A 278 -5.37 11.25 -4.50
C GLU A 278 -5.40 12.76 -4.17
N ASN A 279 -6.53 13.39 -4.44
CA ASN A 279 -6.80 14.80 -4.17
C ASN A 279 -8.24 14.96 -3.65
N GLN A 280 -8.73 16.20 -3.52
CA GLN A 280 -10.09 16.53 -3.07
C GLN A 280 -10.90 17.19 -4.20
N ILE A 281 -10.64 16.81 -5.46
CA ILE A 281 -11.32 17.37 -6.63
C ILE A 281 -12.76 16.84 -6.67
N SER A 282 -13.70 17.76 -6.86
CA SER A 282 -15.14 17.54 -6.79
C SER A 282 -15.85 17.92 -8.09
N GLY A 283 -17.14 17.61 -8.18
CA GLY A 283 -17.97 17.93 -9.34
C GLY A 283 -17.88 16.89 -10.44
N ARG A 284 -18.32 17.25 -11.65
CA ARG A 284 -18.39 16.30 -12.78
C ARG A 284 -17.11 16.29 -13.59
N ILE A 285 -16.81 15.16 -14.22
CA ILE A 285 -15.78 15.07 -15.26
C ILE A 285 -16.30 15.83 -16.50
N PRO A 286 -15.62 16.90 -16.95
CA PRO A 286 -16.13 17.74 -18.02
C PRO A 286 -15.91 17.09 -19.40
N ASN A 287 -16.95 17.05 -20.24
CA ASN A 287 -16.91 16.36 -21.54
C ASN A 287 -15.79 16.85 -22.46
N ASN A 288 -15.38 18.11 -22.35
CA ASN A 288 -14.29 18.64 -23.17
C ASN A 288 -12.90 18.09 -22.80
N LEU A 289 -12.74 17.41 -21.65
CA LEU A 289 -11.53 16.66 -21.29
C LEU A 289 -11.17 15.65 -22.39
N PHE A 290 -12.18 15.01 -22.97
CA PHE A 290 -12.02 13.96 -23.96
C PHE A 290 -11.72 14.49 -25.37
N ASN A 291 -11.46 15.81 -25.50
CA ASN A 291 -10.87 16.40 -26.70
C ASN A 291 -9.33 16.25 -26.75
N CYS A 292 -8.69 15.81 -25.66
CA CYS A 292 -7.27 15.47 -25.62
C CYS A 292 -6.98 14.13 -26.34
N LYS A 293 -7.10 14.10 -27.67
CA LYS A 293 -7.04 12.86 -28.47
C LYS A 293 -5.72 12.07 -28.41
N GLU A 294 -4.66 12.66 -27.87
CA GLU A 294 -3.37 12.01 -27.66
C GLU A 294 -3.24 11.29 -26.31
N LEU A 295 -4.28 11.38 -25.45
CA LEU A 295 -4.26 10.84 -24.11
C LEU A 295 -4.20 9.31 -24.12
N LYS A 296 -3.22 8.77 -23.39
CA LYS A 296 -2.95 7.35 -23.17
C LYS A 296 -3.26 6.94 -21.74
N ILE A 297 -2.99 7.82 -20.77
CA ILE A 297 -3.24 7.56 -19.34
C ILE A 297 -4.10 8.68 -18.79
N LEU A 298 -5.25 8.31 -18.23
CA LEU A 298 -6.12 9.19 -17.46
C LEU A 298 -6.37 8.58 -16.08
N SER A 299 -5.82 9.24 -15.06
CA SER A 299 -5.95 8.83 -13.67
C SER A 299 -6.59 9.96 -12.86
N LEU A 300 -7.78 9.71 -12.32
CA LEU A 300 -8.56 10.62 -11.48
C LEU A 300 -9.03 9.95 -10.17
N TYR A 301 -8.43 8.83 -9.81
CA TYR A 301 -8.89 8.01 -8.69
C TYR A 301 -8.72 8.71 -7.32
N ASN A 302 -9.41 8.21 -6.30
CA ASN A 302 -9.38 8.74 -4.93
C ASN A 302 -9.59 10.27 -4.89
N ASN A 303 -10.77 10.68 -5.32
CA ASN A 303 -11.23 12.07 -5.37
C ASN A 303 -12.73 12.13 -4.98
N LEU A 304 -13.35 13.31 -5.11
CA LEU A 304 -14.77 13.55 -4.83
C LEU A 304 -15.61 13.73 -6.11
N LEU A 305 -15.15 13.21 -7.25
CA LEU A 305 -15.82 13.38 -8.54
C LEU A 305 -17.15 12.64 -8.54
N GLY A 306 -18.19 13.23 -9.13
CA GLY A 306 -19.51 12.63 -9.23
C GLY A 306 -20.18 12.89 -10.57
N GLY A 307 -21.46 12.55 -10.67
CA GLY A 307 -22.16 12.51 -11.94
C GLY A 307 -21.89 11.21 -12.70
N SER A 308 -22.32 11.14 -13.95
CA SER A 308 -22.14 9.95 -14.80
C SER A 308 -20.82 9.95 -15.54
N ILE A 309 -20.36 8.75 -15.91
CA ILE A 309 -19.26 8.55 -16.85
C ILE A 309 -19.70 9.10 -18.22
N PRO A 310 -19.03 10.12 -18.79
CA PRO A 310 -19.45 10.70 -20.07
C PRO A 310 -19.14 9.78 -21.25
N ILE A 311 -20.07 9.69 -22.22
CA ILE A 311 -19.91 8.90 -23.45
C ILE A 311 -18.74 9.39 -24.31
N GLU A 312 -18.38 10.68 -24.18
CA GLU A 312 -17.28 11.29 -24.90
C GLU A 312 -15.91 10.69 -24.54
N ILE A 313 -15.78 9.90 -23.47
CA ILE A 313 -14.56 9.09 -23.21
C ILE A 313 -14.19 8.25 -24.44
N GLY A 314 -15.18 7.76 -25.19
CA GLY A 314 -14.96 7.02 -26.44
C GLY A 314 -14.19 7.80 -27.52
N ASN A 315 -14.03 9.13 -27.39
CA ASN A 315 -13.20 9.93 -28.30
C ASN A 315 -11.69 9.70 -28.09
N LEU A 316 -11.27 9.13 -26.96
CA LEU A 316 -9.88 8.88 -26.61
C LEU A 316 -9.38 7.55 -27.17
N THR A 317 -9.30 7.43 -28.50
CA THR A 317 -8.96 6.16 -29.18
C THR A 317 -7.54 5.63 -28.90
N LYS A 318 -6.67 6.43 -28.28
CA LYS A 318 -5.31 6.03 -27.83
C LYS A 318 -5.24 5.68 -26.34
N LEU A 319 -6.36 5.76 -25.62
CA LEU A 319 -6.40 5.52 -24.18
C LEU A 319 -6.05 4.06 -23.88
N GLN A 320 -5.07 3.88 -23.00
CA GLN A 320 -4.57 2.60 -22.52
C GLN A 320 -4.99 2.36 -21.08
N ILE A 321 -4.95 3.38 -20.24
CA ILE A 321 -5.25 3.27 -18.81
C ILE A 321 -6.31 4.31 -18.44
N LEU A 322 -7.41 3.83 -17.86
CA LEU A 322 -8.47 4.66 -17.29
C LEU A 322 -8.74 4.26 -15.84
N PHE A 323 -8.29 5.09 -14.90
CA PHE A 323 -8.50 4.89 -13.47
C PHE A 323 -9.40 5.98 -12.90
N LEU A 324 -10.61 5.58 -12.49
CA LEU A 324 -11.61 6.45 -11.87
C LEU A 324 -12.11 5.90 -10.53
N HIS A 325 -11.44 4.90 -9.96
CA HIS A 325 -11.83 4.27 -8.71
C HIS A 325 -11.87 5.24 -7.52
N GLN A 326 -12.55 4.88 -6.45
CA GLN A 326 -12.65 5.67 -5.22
C GLN A 326 -13.15 7.09 -5.47
N ASN A 327 -14.33 7.20 -6.09
CA ASN A 327 -15.02 8.46 -6.37
C ASN A 327 -16.52 8.31 -6.06
N ASN A 328 -17.31 9.34 -6.40
CA ASN A 328 -18.77 9.35 -6.27
C ASN A 328 -19.48 9.26 -7.64
N LEU A 329 -18.87 8.62 -8.64
CA LEU A 329 -19.47 8.46 -9.97
C LEU A 329 -20.70 7.55 -9.89
N LYS A 330 -21.72 7.83 -10.69
CA LYS A 330 -23.03 7.14 -10.62
C LYS A 330 -23.70 6.96 -11.98
N GLY A 331 -24.75 6.15 -12.00
CA GLY A 331 -25.48 5.84 -13.23
C GLY A 331 -24.83 4.70 -14.00
N HIS A 332 -25.21 4.52 -15.25
CA HIS A 332 -24.82 3.36 -16.06
C HIS A 332 -23.44 3.53 -16.68
N LEU A 333 -22.76 2.41 -16.91
CA LEU A 333 -21.57 2.36 -17.76
C LEU A 333 -22.01 2.42 -19.24
N PRO A 334 -21.72 3.50 -19.99
CA PRO A 334 -22.22 3.64 -21.36
C PRO A 334 -21.55 2.63 -22.28
N SER A 335 -22.33 1.81 -23.00
CA SER A 335 -21.79 0.71 -23.81
C SER A 335 -21.01 1.19 -25.03
N GLU A 336 -21.37 2.35 -25.57
CA GLU A 336 -20.82 2.93 -26.81
C GLU A 336 -19.35 3.36 -26.67
N ILE A 337 -18.86 3.58 -25.43
CA ILE A 337 -17.45 3.99 -25.24
C ILE A 337 -16.50 2.88 -25.67
N PHE A 338 -16.85 1.62 -25.43
CA PHE A 338 -15.98 0.47 -25.66
C PHE A 338 -15.85 0.08 -27.13
N ASP A 339 -16.74 0.59 -28.00
CA ASP A 339 -16.63 0.39 -29.45
C ASP A 339 -15.40 1.10 -30.04
N ASN A 340 -14.93 2.18 -29.39
CA ASN A 340 -13.82 3.00 -29.87
C ASN A 340 -12.51 2.78 -29.10
N LEU A 341 -12.57 2.27 -27.87
CA LEU A 341 -11.41 2.10 -26.97
C LEU A 341 -10.65 0.78 -27.20
N SER A 342 -10.28 0.51 -28.45
CA SER A 342 -9.57 -0.74 -28.82
C SER A 342 -8.16 -0.90 -28.21
N LYS A 343 -7.57 0.19 -27.70
CA LYS A 343 -6.25 0.22 -27.05
C LYS A 343 -6.31 0.17 -25.52
N LEU A 344 -7.50 0.04 -24.94
CA LEU A 344 -7.67 0.01 -23.50
C LEU A 344 -7.08 -1.28 -22.92
N GLN A 345 -6.20 -1.10 -21.96
CA GLN A 345 -5.41 -2.14 -21.30
C GLN A 345 -5.80 -2.31 -19.84
N ALA A 346 -6.11 -1.22 -19.14
CA ALA A 346 -6.58 -1.26 -17.77
C ALA A 346 -7.76 -0.32 -17.55
N LEU A 347 -8.83 -0.85 -16.96
CA LEU A 347 -10.01 -0.10 -16.52
C LEU A 347 -10.28 -0.38 -15.05
N ASP A 348 -10.29 0.70 -14.27
CA ASP A 348 -10.61 0.62 -12.85
C ASP A 348 -11.69 1.63 -12.47
N LEU A 349 -12.83 1.09 -12.04
CA LEU A 349 -14.00 1.83 -11.58
C LEU A 349 -14.37 1.45 -10.14
N GLU A 350 -13.47 0.80 -9.40
CA GLU A 350 -13.69 0.31 -8.04
C GLU A 350 -14.27 1.41 -7.12
N GLN A 351 -15.10 1.05 -6.14
CA GLN A 351 -15.59 1.95 -5.09
C GLN A 351 -16.21 3.25 -5.67
N ASN A 352 -17.27 3.08 -6.45
CA ASN A 352 -18.12 4.16 -6.96
C ASN A 352 -19.59 3.81 -6.69
N ARG A 353 -20.53 4.46 -7.38
CA ARG A 353 -21.98 4.23 -7.28
C ARG A 353 -22.58 3.90 -8.65
N ILE A 354 -21.80 3.25 -9.51
CA ILE A 354 -22.20 2.86 -10.87
C ILE A 354 -23.26 1.77 -10.76
N SER A 355 -24.31 1.83 -11.58
CA SER A 355 -25.46 0.94 -11.52
C SER A 355 -25.79 0.32 -12.88
N GLY A 356 -26.71 -0.65 -12.87
CA GLY A 356 -27.13 -1.37 -14.07
C GLY A 356 -26.18 -2.52 -14.43
N THR A 357 -26.29 -3.04 -15.65
CA THR A 357 -25.56 -4.25 -16.05
C THR A 357 -24.15 -3.96 -16.56
N ILE A 358 -23.30 -4.99 -16.54
CA ILE A 358 -22.00 -4.97 -17.23
C ILE A 358 -22.26 -4.99 -18.74
N PRO A 359 -21.91 -3.94 -19.51
CA PRO A 359 -22.19 -3.89 -20.95
C PRO A 359 -21.26 -4.84 -21.70
N SER A 360 -21.81 -5.73 -22.54
CA SER A 360 -21.01 -6.73 -23.28
C SER A 360 -20.00 -6.10 -24.25
N SER A 361 -20.17 -4.84 -24.62
CA SER A 361 -19.21 -4.10 -25.44
C SER A 361 -17.84 -3.90 -24.77
N ILE A 362 -17.75 -3.95 -23.42
CA ILE A 362 -16.47 -3.91 -22.70
C ILE A 362 -15.51 -5.03 -23.14
N PHE A 363 -16.06 -6.18 -23.53
CA PHE A 363 -15.29 -7.34 -23.97
C PHE A 363 -14.76 -7.21 -25.42
N LYS A 364 -15.05 -6.10 -26.11
CA LYS A 364 -14.40 -5.74 -27.39
C LYS A 364 -12.99 -5.17 -27.19
N CYS A 365 -12.66 -4.72 -25.99
CA CYS A 365 -11.33 -4.21 -25.63
C CYS A 365 -10.33 -5.37 -25.44
N LYS A 366 -9.88 -5.99 -26.53
CA LYS A 366 -9.05 -7.21 -26.50
C LYS A 366 -7.68 -7.07 -25.84
N GLU A 367 -7.17 -5.86 -25.67
CA GLU A 367 -5.90 -5.58 -24.97
C GLU A 367 -6.09 -5.45 -23.44
N LEU A 368 -7.32 -5.59 -22.93
CA LEU A 368 -7.63 -5.43 -21.51
C LEU A 368 -7.05 -6.58 -20.70
N TRP A 369 -6.12 -6.25 -19.81
CA TRP A 369 -5.49 -7.19 -18.89
C TRP A 369 -5.93 -6.97 -17.43
N TYR A 370 -6.44 -5.77 -17.10
CA TYR A 370 -6.98 -5.44 -15.79
C TYR A 370 -8.38 -4.83 -15.89
N LEU A 371 -9.36 -5.46 -15.23
CA LEU A 371 -10.72 -4.96 -15.10
C LEU A 371 -11.18 -5.04 -13.64
N SER A 372 -11.42 -3.88 -13.03
CA SER A 372 -12.05 -3.77 -11.71
C SER A 372 -13.33 -2.93 -11.78
N LEU A 373 -14.44 -3.55 -11.37
CA LEU A 373 -15.76 -2.94 -11.21
C LEU A 373 -16.29 -3.10 -9.78
N ASN A 374 -15.41 -3.48 -8.85
CA ASN A 374 -15.78 -3.82 -7.48
C ASN A 374 -16.38 -2.63 -6.71
N GLY A 375 -17.25 -2.90 -5.75
CA GLY A 375 -17.73 -1.85 -4.83
C GLY A 375 -18.65 -0.83 -5.52
N ASN A 376 -19.50 -1.30 -6.43
CA ASN A 376 -20.51 -0.51 -7.13
C ASN A 376 -21.93 -1.04 -6.82
N SER A 377 -22.93 -0.61 -7.59
CA SER A 377 -24.32 -1.10 -7.53
C SER A 377 -24.71 -1.83 -8.82
N LEU A 378 -23.78 -2.60 -9.41
CA LEU A 378 -24.03 -3.32 -10.65
C LEU A 378 -24.96 -4.52 -10.44
N GLU A 379 -25.74 -4.86 -11.45
CA GLU A 379 -26.73 -5.95 -11.44
C GLU A 379 -26.65 -6.84 -12.68
N GLY A 380 -27.38 -7.95 -12.65
CA GLY A 380 -27.41 -8.92 -13.74
C GLY A 380 -26.20 -9.87 -13.76
N SER A 381 -26.10 -10.66 -14.81
CA SER A 381 -25.08 -11.70 -14.94
C SER A 381 -23.79 -11.22 -15.62
N ILE A 382 -22.71 -11.97 -15.42
CA ILE A 382 -21.46 -11.80 -16.18
C ILE A 382 -21.72 -12.22 -17.63
N PRO A 383 -21.57 -11.32 -18.62
CA PRO A 383 -21.81 -11.68 -20.02
C PRO A 383 -20.80 -12.72 -20.52
N ILE A 384 -21.27 -13.68 -21.33
CA ILE A 384 -20.45 -14.80 -21.84
C ILE A 384 -19.29 -14.31 -22.72
N GLU A 385 -19.44 -13.14 -23.34
CA GLU A 385 -18.44 -12.50 -24.18
C GLU A 385 -17.13 -12.18 -23.45
N ILE A 386 -17.07 -12.33 -22.13
CA ILE A 386 -15.82 -12.30 -21.36
C ILE A 386 -14.76 -13.26 -21.90
N GLU A 387 -15.18 -14.34 -22.58
CA GLU A 387 -14.28 -15.26 -23.29
C GLU A 387 -13.42 -14.57 -24.37
N ASN A 388 -13.83 -13.39 -24.86
CA ASN A 388 -13.07 -12.63 -25.85
C ASN A 388 -11.85 -11.91 -25.28
N LEU A 389 -11.76 -11.74 -23.95
CA LEU A 389 -10.65 -11.07 -23.28
C LEU A 389 -9.50 -12.04 -22.98
N THR A 390 -8.80 -12.47 -24.02
CA THR A 390 -7.72 -13.46 -23.90
C THR A 390 -6.45 -12.94 -23.22
N MET A 391 -6.35 -11.63 -22.99
CA MET A 391 -5.25 -11.00 -22.24
C MET A 391 -5.61 -10.68 -20.79
N LEU A 392 -6.84 -11.01 -20.36
CA LEU A 392 -7.31 -10.66 -19.01
C LEU A 392 -6.54 -11.46 -17.97
N GLU A 393 -5.78 -10.75 -17.14
CA GLU A 393 -5.00 -11.28 -16.02
C GLU A 393 -5.75 -11.09 -14.70
N SER A 394 -6.45 -9.97 -14.52
CA SER A 394 -7.17 -9.66 -13.29
C SER A 394 -8.60 -9.20 -13.55
N LEU A 395 -9.55 -9.91 -12.95
CA LEU A 395 -10.97 -9.58 -12.94
C LEU A 395 -11.46 -9.45 -11.50
N ASP A 396 -11.85 -8.23 -11.12
CA ASP A 396 -12.51 -7.96 -9.83
C ASP A 396 -13.91 -7.38 -10.02
N LEU A 397 -14.92 -8.17 -9.69
CA LEU A 397 -16.34 -7.82 -9.71
C LEU A 397 -16.96 -7.85 -8.30
N GLY A 398 -16.13 -7.87 -7.25
CA GLY A 398 -16.60 -8.05 -5.87
C GLY A 398 -17.45 -6.89 -5.32
N TYR A 399 -18.11 -7.11 -4.19
CA TYR A 399 -18.80 -6.07 -3.41
C TYR A 399 -19.84 -5.24 -4.18
N ASN A 400 -20.62 -5.85 -5.09
CA ASN A 400 -21.76 -5.15 -5.71
C ASN A 400 -23.08 -5.33 -4.93
N ASN A 401 -23.06 -5.99 -3.77
CA ASN A 401 -24.25 -6.26 -2.93
C ASN A 401 -24.47 -5.24 -1.78
N PHE A 402 -24.17 -3.94 -1.98
CA PHE A 402 -24.20 -2.96 -0.87
C PHE A 402 -25.62 -2.70 -0.32
N SER A 403 -25.96 -3.41 0.77
CA SER A 403 -27.25 -3.40 1.46
C SER A 403 -27.25 -2.43 2.64
N GLY A 404 -27.15 -1.13 2.37
CA GLY A 404 -27.27 -0.08 3.40
C GLY A 404 -28.72 0.25 3.80
N LEU A 405 -29.70 -0.07 2.96
CA LEU A 405 -31.13 -0.04 3.27
C LEU A 405 -31.83 -1.07 2.37
N LEU A 406 -32.45 -2.05 3.03
CA LEU A 406 -33.39 -3.01 2.45
C LEU A 406 -34.33 -2.28 1.46
N LEU A 407 -34.29 -2.63 0.17
CA LEU A 407 -35.39 -2.56 -0.85
C LEU A 407 -34.92 -2.51 -2.32
N SER A 408 -33.64 -2.36 -2.65
CA SER A 408 -33.16 -2.40 -4.05
C SER A 408 -32.33 -3.65 -4.36
N ASN A 409 -32.81 -4.47 -5.30
CA ASN A 409 -32.20 -5.74 -5.75
C ASN A 409 -31.05 -5.50 -6.75
N ASN A 410 -30.10 -4.62 -6.42
CA ASN A 410 -29.04 -4.17 -7.33
C ASN A 410 -27.72 -4.89 -7.02
N SER A 411 -27.59 -6.13 -7.46
CA SER A 411 -26.40 -6.96 -7.23
C SER A 411 -26.17 -7.89 -8.41
N LEU A 412 -24.92 -8.20 -8.74
CA LEU A 412 -24.62 -9.21 -9.77
C LEU A 412 -25.18 -10.58 -9.35
N ASP A 413 -25.81 -11.26 -10.31
CA ASP A 413 -26.50 -12.53 -10.11
C ASP A 413 -26.23 -13.51 -11.26
N GLY A 414 -26.99 -14.61 -11.32
CA GLY A 414 -26.81 -15.64 -12.33
C GLY A 414 -25.69 -16.64 -12.00
N ALA A 415 -25.48 -17.56 -12.94
CA ALA A 415 -24.41 -18.54 -12.85
C ALA A 415 -23.09 -17.96 -13.36
N ILE A 416 -21.99 -18.41 -12.77
CA ILE A 416 -20.63 -18.11 -13.25
C ILE A 416 -20.47 -18.79 -14.62
N PRO A 417 -20.15 -18.04 -15.69
CA PRO A 417 -20.00 -18.64 -17.02
C PRO A 417 -18.92 -19.74 -17.07
N GLU A 418 -19.23 -20.87 -17.70
CA GLU A 418 -18.29 -21.99 -17.90
C GLU A 418 -17.01 -21.56 -18.64
N CYS A 419 -17.08 -20.51 -19.46
CA CYS A 419 -15.92 -20.00 -20.19
C CYS A 419 -14.83 -19.45 -19.24
N ILE A 420 -15.18 -19.02 -18.02
CA ILE A 420 -14.20 -18.53 -17.03
C ILE A 420 -13.23 -19.65 -16.63
N GLY A 421 -13.73 -20.89 -16.49
CA GLY A 421 -12.86 -22.03 -16.20
C GLY A 421 -11.96 -22.39 -17.39
N SER A 422 -12.51 -22.44 -18.61
CA SER A 422 -11.70 -22.73 -19.81
C SER A 422 -10.70 -21.63 -20.17
N SER A 423 -11.01 -20.37 -19.86
CA SER A 423 -10.16 -19.19 -20.11
C SER A 423 -9.22 -18.86 -18.94
N ALA A 424 -9.18 -19.69 -17.90
CA ALA A 424 -8.29 -19.51 -16.75
C ALA A 424 -6.79 -19.64 -17.07
N SER A 425 -6.42 -19.81 -18.34
CA SER A 425 -5.03 -19.81 -18.81
C SER A 425 -4.39 -18.42 -18.94
N SER A 426 -5.20 -17.36 -18.95
CA SER A 426 -4.71 -15.98 -18.88
C SER A 426 -4.98 -15.32 -17.53
N LEU A 427 -6.04 -15.75 -16.84
CA LEU A 427 -6.45 -15.18 -15.56
C LEU A 427 -5.48 -15.59 -14.44
N VAL A 428 -4.99 -14.58 -13.73
CA VAL A 428 -4.15 -14.70 -12.52
C VAL A 428 -5.01 -14.46 -11.28
N HIS A 429 -5.92 -13.49 -11.32
CA HIS A 429 -6.79 -13.16 -10.19
C HIS A 429 -8.25 -13.10 -10.61
N LEU A 430 -9.09 -13.89 -9.93
CA LEU A 430 -10.54 -13.92 -10.12
C LEU A 430 -11.23 -13.63 -8.78
N ILE A 431 -11.86 -12.45 -8.69
CA ILE A 431 -12.50 -11.95 -7.47
C ILE A 431 -13.96 -11.63 -7.76
N LEU A 432 -14.87 -12.45 -7.20
CA LEU A 432 -16.32 -12.43 -7.43
C LEU A 432 -17.14 -12.34 -6.13
N ARG A 433 -16.48 -12.13 -4.99
CA ARG A 433 -17.09 -12.14 -3.65
C ARG A 433 -18.17 -11.08 -3.42
N GLU A 434 -19.03 -11.30 -2.44
CA GLU A 434 -20.03 -10.32 -1.96
C GLU A 434 -20.99 -9.89 -3.08
N ASN A 435 -21.58 -10.90 -3.72
CA ASN A 435 -22.55 -10.82 -4.82
C ASN A 435 -23.69 -11.84 -4.59
N ASN A 436 -24.56 -12.03 -5.59
CA ASN A 436 -25.65 -13.00 -5.57
C ASN A 436 -25.47 -14.12 -6.63
N PHE A 437 -24.22 -14.47 -6.97
CA PHE A 437 -23.95 -15.57 -7.89
C PHE A 437 -24.45 -16.91 -7.32
N HIS A 438 -25.08 -17.71 -8.17
CA HIS A 438 -25.66 -19.01 -7.80
C HIS A 438 -25.28 -20.10 -8.80
N GLY A 439 -25.76 -21.33 -8.59
CA GLY A 439 -25.36 -22.48 -9.42
C GLY A 439 -24.00 -23.02 -9.00
N LYS A 440 -23.29 -23.71 -9.91
CA LYS A 440 -22.02 -24.37 -9.61
C LYS A 440 -20.82 -23.54 -10.03
N ILE A 441 -19.68 -23.77 -9.39
CA ILE A 441 -18.38 -23.33 -9.90
C ILE A 441 -18.05 -24.13 -11.17
N PRO A 442 -17.55 -23.51 -12.25
CA PRO A 442 -17.09 -24.22 -13.44
C PRO A 442 -16.11 -25.35 -13.10
N ASP A 443 -16.29 -26.54 -13.71
CA ASP A 443 -15.43 -27.72 -13.46
C ASP A 443 -14.50 -28.05 -14.65
N ASN A 444 -14.21 -27.05 -15.47
CA ASN A 444 -13.42 -27.17 -16.69
C ASN A 444 -12.13 -26.31 -16.65
N PHE A 445 -11.55 -26.06 -15.48
CA PHE A 445 -10.30 -25.29 -15.35
C PHE A 445 -9.19 -25.88 -16.23
N ALA A 446 -8.65 -25.07 -17.15
CA ALA A 446 -7.68 -25.48 -18.16
C ALA A 446 -6.41 -26.08 -17.55
N GLN A 447 -5.72 -26.97 -18.28
CA GLN A 447 -4.44 -27.56 -17.83
C GLN A 447 -3.33 -26.52 -17.64
N ALA A 448 -3.39 -25.42 -18.40
CA ALA A 448 -2.48 -24.29 -18.30
C ALA A 448 -3.03 -23.19 -17.37
N CYS A 449 -3.84 -23.54 -16.36
CA CYS A 449 -4.43 -22.56 -15.45
C CYS A 449 -3.36 -21.75 -14.71
N THR A 450 -3.46 -20.42 -14.75
CA THR A 450 -2.51 -19.47 -14.17
C THR A 450 -3.01 -18.78 -12.91
N LEU A 451 -4.18 -19.18 -12.39
CA LEU A 451 -4.80 -18.54 -11.23
C LEU A 451 -3.91 -18.63 -9.99
N GLN A 452 -3.60 -17.46 -9.43
CA GLN A 452 -2.97 -17.27 -8.11
C GLN A 452 -3.99 -16.97 -7.03
N SER A 453 -5.11 -16.31 -7.37
CA SER A 453 -6.17 -15.99 -6.42
C SER A 453 -7.54 -16.30 -7.00
N PHE A 454 -8.31 -17.12 -6.29
CA PHE A 454 -9.71 -17.38 -6.60
C PHE A 454 -10.61 -17.11 -5.39
N GLN A 455 -11.44 -16.08 -5.49
CA GLN A 455 -12.26 -15.57 -4.39
C GLN A 455 -13.72 -15.43 -4.82
N ILE A 456 -14.63 -16.16 -4.19
CA ILE A 456 -16.07 -16.14 -4.47
C ILE A 456 -16.93 -16.15 -3.21
N SER A 457 -16.34 -15.73 -2.08
CA SER A 457 -17.04 -15.76 -0.80
C SER A 457 -18.28 -14.86 -0.75
N ASN A 458 -19.21 -15.17 0.14
CA ASN A 458 -20.46 -14.42 0.31
C ASN A 458 -21.28 -14.38 -1.00
N ASN A 459 -21.65 -15.55 -1.49
CA ASN A 459 -22.51 -15.77 -2.65
C ASN A 459 -23.51 -16.89 -2.35
N GLN A 460 -24.22 -17.36 -3.38
CA GLN A 460 -25.23 -18.43 -3.31
C GLN A 460 -24.80 -19.68 -4.11
N VAL A 461 -23.50 -19.90 -4.26
CA VAL A 461 -22.93 -20.98 -5.07
C VAL A 461 -23.10 -22.33 -4.34
N GLU A 462 -23.44 -23.37 -5.09
CA GLU A 462 -23.73 -24.71 -4.59
C GLU A 462 -22.94 -25.80 -5.33
N GLY A 463 -23.06 -27.05 -4.86
CA GLY A 463 -22.36 -28.20 -5.42
C GLY A 463 -20.98 -28.45 -4.77
N PRO A 464 -20.20 -29.39 -5.33
CA PRO A 464 -18.86 -29.71 -4.83
C PRO A 464 -17.81 -28.68 -5.30
N LEU A 465 -16.65 -28.68 -4.65
CA LEU A 465 -15.51 -27.90 -5.12
C LEU A 465 -14.92 -28.59 -6.38
N PRO A 466 -14.78 -27.91 -7.53
CA PRO A 466 -14.40 -28.54 -8.79
C PRO A 466 -12.99 -29.12 -8.70
N ARG A 467 -12.83 -30.38 -9.13
CA ARG A 467 -11.55 -31.09 -9.06
C ARG A 467 -10.54 -30.55 -10.07
N SER A 468 -11.03 -29.97 -11.16
CA SER A 468 -10.21 -29.33 -12.19
C SER A 468 -9.35 -28.17 -11.67
N LEU A 469 -9.68 -27.57 -10.52
CA LEU A 469 -8.84 -26.57 -9.84
C LEU A 469 -7.43 -27.08 -9.50
N VAL A 470 -7.22 -28.40 -9.42
CA VAL A 470 -5.89 -29.00 -9.24
C VAL A 470 -4.90 -28.63 -10.36
N ASN A 471 -5.41 -28.17 -11.51
CA ASN A 471 -4.63 -27.70 -12.65
C ASN A 471 -4.00 -26.31 -12.40
N CYS A 472 -4.54 -25.51 -11.48
CA CYS A 472 -4.06 -24.17 -11.15
C CYS A 472 -2.88 -24.24 -10.17
N LYS A 473 -1.70 -24.63 -10.67
CA LYS A 473 -0.52 -24.91 -9.83
C LYS A 473 0.04 -23.70 -9.08
N ASP A 474 -0.22 -22.51 -9.59
CA ASP A 474 0.21 -21.25 -9.01
C ASP A 474 -0.76 -20.70 -7.95
N LEU A 475 -1.85 -21.42 -7.62
CA LEU A 475 -2.88 -20.94 -6.71
C LEU A 475 -2.32 -20.73 -5.29
N GLU A 476 -2.35 -19.48 -4.83
CA GLU A 476 -1.89 -19.04 -3.52
C GLU A 476 -3.05 -18.81 -2.54
N LEU A 477 -4.20 -18.35 -3.04
CA LEU A 477 -5.34 -17.95 -2.24
C LEU A 477 -6.63 -18.55 -2.81
N LEU A 478 -7.31 -19.35 -2.01
CA LEU A 478 -8.64 -19.89 -2.31
C LEU A 478 -9.64 -19.47 -1.22
N ASP A 479 -10.61 -18.63 -1.57
CA ASP A 479 -11.71 -18.23 -0.69
C ASP A 479 -13.07 -18.54 -1.32
N VAL A 480 -13.73 -19.57 -0.79
CA VAL A 480 -15.09 -19.98 -1.18
C VAL A 480 -16.07 -19.90 0.00
N GLY A 481 -15.71 -19.14 1.04
CA GLY A 481 -16.48 -19.06 2.29
C GLY A 481 -17.88 -18.47 2.11
N ASN A 482 -18.78 -18.70 3.07
CA ASN A 482 -20.15 -18.14 3.08
C ASN A 482 -20.91 -18.42 1.78
N ASN A 483 -21.06 -19.71 1.44
CA ASN A 483 -21.78 -20.20 0.26
C ASN A 483 -22.63 -21.44 0.65
N TYR A 484 -23.18 -22.16 -0.34
CA TYR A 484 -23.95 -23.39 -0.15
C TYR A 484 -23.22 -24.64 -0.65
N LEU A 485 -21.88 -24.61 -0.72
CA LEU A 485 -21.07 -25.74 -1.18
C LEU A 485 -21.28 -26.95 -0.28
N ASN A 486 -21.43 -28.13 -0.89
CA ASN A 486 -21.70 -29.39 -0.20
C ASN A 486 -20.76 -30.47 -0.73
N ASP A 487 -19.70 -30.74 0.03
CA ASP A 487 -18.65 -31.69 -0.33
C ASP A 487 -17.97 -32.26 0.93
N THR A 488 -17.16 -33.29 0.73
CA THR A 488 -16.15 -33.69 1.72
C THR A 488 -14.93 -32.77 1.67
N PHE A 489 -14.02 -32.87 2.65
CA PHE A 489 -12.79 -32.07 2.62
C PHE A 489 -11.97 -32.36 1.34
N PRO A 490 -11.68 -31.35 0.49
CA PRO A 490 -11.03 -31.54 -0.80
C PRO A 490 -9.52 -31.82 -0.65
N ARG A 491 -9.17 -33.07 -0.36
CA ARG A 491 -7.79 -33.50 -0.08
C ARG A 491 -6.80 -33.23 -1.22
N TRP A 492 -7.28 -33.16 -2.46
CA TRP A 492 -6.46 -32.85 -3.63
C TRP A 492 -5.88 -31.42 -3.59
N LEU A 493 -6.40 -30.52 -2.76
CA LEU A 493 -5.86 -29.17 -2.59
C LEU A 493 -4.41 -29.17 -2.11
N GLY A 494 -3.96 -30.15 -1.34
CA GLY A 494 -2.55 -30.18 -0.93
C GLY A 494 -1.62 -30.77 -2.00
N ASN A 495 -2.07 -30.88 -3.24
CA ASN A 495 -1.20 -30.96 -4.42
C ASN A 495 -0.93 -29.57 -5.04
N LEU A 496 -1.47 -28.50 -4.45
CA LEU A 496 -1.22 -27.11 -4.83
C LEU A 496 -0.13 -26.55 -3.91
N GLU A 497 1.12 -26.69 -4.33
CA GLU A 497 2.28 -26.36 -3.51
C GLU A 497 2.42 -24.86 -3.20
N GLN A 498 1.75 -24.00 -3.97
CA GLN A 498 1.75 -22.55 -3.77
C GLN A 498 0.66 -22.07 -2.80
N LEU A 499 -0.28 -22.94 -2.40
CA LEU A 499 -1.44 -22.54 -1.62
C LEU A 499 -1.03 -22.08 -0.22
N GLN A 500 -1.33 -20.82 0.09
CA GLN A 500 -1.00 -20.13 1.34
C GLN A 500 -2.24 -19.82 2.19
N VAL A 501 -3.38 -19.53 1.57
CA VAL A 501 -4.64 -19.16 2.25
C VAL A 501 -5.78 -20.04 1.74
N LEU A 502 -6.47 -20.71 2.66
CA LEU A 502 -7.62 -21.56 2.38
C LEU A 502 -8.80 -21.20 3.27
N ILE A 503 -9.89 -20.70 2.67
CA ILE A 503 -11.11 -20.31 3.37
C ILE A 503 -12.31 -21.09 2.79
N LEU A 504 -12.83 -22.03 3.58
CA LEU A 504 -14.01 -22.87 3.27
C LEU A 504 -15.20 -22.58 4.22
N ARG A 505 -15.05 -21.59 5.09
CA ARG A 505 -15.98 -21.30 6.20
C ARG A 505 -17.43 -21.15 5.78
N SER A 506 -18.37 -21.43 6.68
CA SER A 506 -19.81 -21.17 6.47
C SER A 506 -20.35 -21.78 5.18
N ASN A 507 -20.20 -23.09 5.04
CA ASN A 507 -20.70 -23.89 3.93
C ASN A 507 -21.38 -25.16 4.48
N ARG A 508 -21.57 -26.19 3.65
CA ARG A 508 -22.12 -27.49 4.05
C ARG A 508 -21.08 -28.61 3.92
N PHE A 509 -19.79 -28.30 4.03
CA PHE A 509 -18.76 -29.34 3.97
C PHE A 509 -18.89 -30.31 5.14
N HIS A 510 -18.62 -31.59 4.91
CA HIS A 510 -18.87 -32.64 5.90
C HIS A 510 -17.86 -33.80 5.87
N GLY A 511 -17.98 -34.71 6.84
CA GLY A 511 -17.11 -35.88 6.96
C GLY A 511 -15.75 -35.57 7.59
N GLN A 512 -14.84 -36.53 7.49
CA GLN A 512 -13.51 -36.44 8.12
C GLN A 512 -12.50 -35.72 7.22
N VAL A 513 -11.80 -34.75 7.78
CA VAL A 513 -10.70 -34.04 7.09
C VAL A 513 -9.57 -35.02 6.74
N GLY A 514 -9.26 -35.98 7.62
CA GLY A 514 -8.24 -37.01 7.39
C GLY A 514 -8.73 -38.43 7.64
N SER A 515 -8.60 -39.34 6.66
CA SER A 515 -8.93 -40.76 6.85
C SER A 515 -8.38 -41.72 5.76
N SER A 516 -7.17 -41.51 5.23
CA SER A 516 -6.35 -42.57 4.60
C SER A 516 -4.88 -42.15 4.47
N GLU A 517 -3.98 -43.12 4.27
CA GLU A 517 -2.52 -42.98 4.08
C GLU A 517 -2.13 -42.23 2.78
N VAL A 518 -2.65 -41.03 2.56
CA VAL A 518 -2.24 -40.17 1.44
C VAL A 518 -1.40 -39.02 2.00
N THR A 519 -0.14 -38.95 1.59
CA THR A 519 0.80 -37.89 1.92
C THR A 519 0.46 -36.63 1.12
N VAL A 520 -0.52 -35.86 1.60
CA VAL A 520 -0.93 -34.57 1.04
C VAL A 520 0.02 -33.46 1.56
N SER A 521 0.51 -32.58 0.69
CA SER A 521 1.60 -31.63 0.97
C SER A 521 1.11 -30.17 1.07
N PHE A 522 0.66 -29.75 2.26
CA PHE A 522 0.26 -28.34 2.54
C PHE A 522 1.45 -27.48 3.01
N THR A 523 2.58 -27.56 2.30
CA THR A 523 3.87 -27.02 2.76
C THR A 523 3.87 -25.50 2.96
N ARG A 524 3.17 -24.75 2.10
CA ARG A 524 3.11 -23.28 2.15
C ARG A 524 1.87 -22.73 2.84
N LEU A 525 0.95 -23.58 3.27
CA LEU A 525 -0.33 -23.14 3.84
C LEU A 525 -0.09 -22.47 5.19
N ARG A 526 -0.63 -21.25 5.34
CA ARG A 526 -0.44 -20.39 6.53
C ARG A 526 -1.76 -20.04 7.20
N ALA A 527 -2.81 -19.82 6.41
CA ALA A 527 -4.14 -19.46 6.90
C ALA A 527 -5.17 -20.51 6.47
N VAL A 528 -5.88 -21.06 7.46
CA VAL A 528 -6.91 -22.08 7.22
C VAL A 528 -8.16 -21.75 8.03
N ASP A 529 -9.25 -21.45 7.35
CA ASP A 529 -10.56 -21.26 7.98
C ASP A 529 -11.58 -22.23 7.36
N ILE A 530 -11.92 -23.26 8.13
CA ILE A 530 -12.95 -24.25 7.77
C ILE A 530 -14.15 -24.17 8.73
N SER A 531 -14.28 -23.05 9.45
CA SER A 531 -15.28 -22.88 10.49
C SER A 531 -16.71 -22.95 9.96
N HIS A 532 -17.69 -23.16 10.84
CA HIS A 532 -19.12 -23.13 10.49
C HIS A 532 -19.48 -24.12 9.37
N ASN A 533 -19.06 -25.37 9.53
CA ASN A 533 -19.35 -26.47 8.61
C ASN A 533 -19.86 -27.70 9.39
N ASN A 534 -19.96 -28.83 8.72
CA ASN A 534 -20.40 -30.11 9.28
C ASN A 534 -19.26 -31.15 9.32
N PHE A 535 -17.99 -30.71 9.40
CA PHE A 535 -16.86 -31.64 9.53
C PHE A 535 -16.92 -32.42 10.85
N SER A 536 -16.51 -33.68 10.83
CA SER A 536 -16.61 -34.59 11.97
C SER A 536 -15.38 -35.50 12.10
N GLY A 537 -15.33 -36.27 13.20
CA GLY A 537 -14.22 -37.16 13.52
C GLY A 537 -13.06 -36.45 14.22
N TYR A 538 -11.90 -37.11 14.25
CA TYR A 538 -10.71 -36.60 14.95
C TYR A 538 -9.96 -35.54 14.14
N LEU A 539 -9.27 -34.66 14.86
CA LEU A 539 -8.33 -33.71 14.25
C LEU A 539 -7.21 -34.46 13.49
N PRO A 540 -6.92 -34.10 12.23
CA PRO A 540 -5.99 -34.83 11.39
C PRO A 540 -4.52 -34.55 11.75
N VAL A 541 -3.87 -35.44 12.50
CA VAL A 541 -2.46 -35.30 12.93
C VAL A 541 -1.50 -35.05 11.76
N ASN A 542 -1.63 -35.82 10.67
CA ASN A 542 -0.73 -35.68 9.52
C ASN A 542 -0.93 -34.36 8.76
N PHE A 543 -2.14 -33.77 8.80
CA PHE A 543 -2.38 -32.46 8.20
C PHE A 543 -1.52 -31.39 8.90
N PHE A 544 -1.57 -31.32 10.24
CA PHE A 544 -0.77 -30.35 11.00
C PHE A 544 0.73 -30.57 10.85
N LYS A 545 1.19 -31.83 10.76
CA LYS A 545 2.61 -32.13 10.50
C LYS A 545 3.11 -31.55 9.18
N ASN A 546 2.24 -31.47 8.17
CA ASN A 546 2.56 -31.01 6.83
C ASN A 546 2.39 -29.48 6.65
N LEU A 547 1.94 -28.73 7.67
CA LEU A 547 1.87 -27.26 7.65
C LEU A 547 3.25 -26.63 7.90
N HIS A 548 4.21 -26.94 7.03
CA HIS A 548 5.62 -26.56 7.21
C HIS A 548 5.82 -25.05 7.42
N ALA A 549 5.14 -24.21 6.64
CA ALA A 549 5.25 -22.75 6.74
C ALA A 549 4.78 -22.16 8.09
N ILE A 550 3.93 -22.85 8.85
CA ILE A 550 3.51 -22.42 10.20
C ILE A 550 4.46 -22.98 11.28
N ARG A 551 5.10 -24.12 11.01
CA ARG A 551 6.04 -24.78 11.93
C ARG A 551 7.39 -24.06 12.00
N GLU A 552 7.83 -23.50 10.88
CA GLU A 552 9.06 -22.71 10.80
C GLU A 552 8.87 -21.34 11.45
N VAL A 553 9.88 -20.86 12.17
CA VAL A 553 9.87 -19.51 12.77
C VAL A 553 9.99 -18.49 11.64
N ASN A 554 9.03 -17.56 11.55
CA ASN A 554 9.06 -16.50 10.53
C ASN A 554 10.35 -15.65 10.67
N GLU A 555 11.11 -15.52 9.58
CA GLU A 555 12.24 -14.59 9.54
C GLU A 555 11.75 -13.14 9.69
N LYS A 556 12.40 -12.36 10.56
CA LYS A 556 12.15 -10.92 10.67
C LYS A 556 12.67 -10.24 9.40
N LYS A 557 11.79 -10.02 8.43
CA LYS A 557 12.11 -9.21 7.24
C LYS A 557 12.22 -7.74 7.65
N ASP A 558 13.20 -7.02 7.11
CA ASP A 558 13.39 -5.58 7.32
C ASP A 558 12.19 -4.74 6.82
N LYS A 559 11.36 -5.32 5.94
CA LYS A 559 10.14 -4.70 5.39
C LYS A 559 8.99 -5.70 5.36
N PRO A 560 7.76 -5.27 5.71
CA PRO A 560 6.58 -6.11 5.61
C PRO A 560 6.24 -6.40 4.14
N GLU A 561 5.99 -7.67 3.84
CA GLU A 561 5.50 -8.11 2.53
C GLU A 561 4.01 -8.46 2.63
N TYR A 562 3.26 -8.05 1.62
CA TYR A 562 1.82 -8.24 1.54
C TYR A 562 1.48 -9.03 0.28
N MET A 563 0.34 -9.73 0.29
CA MET A 563 -0.21 -10.41 -0.88
C MET A 563 -0.71 -9.41 -1.92
N THR A 564 0.17 -8.98 -2.83
CA THR A 564 -0.11 -7.94 -3.84
C THR A 564 0.21 -8.39 -5.25
N GLY A 565 -0.61 -8.00 -6.21
CA GLY A 565 -0.30 -8.06 -7.64
C GLY A 565 0.32 -6.75 -8.13
N ILE A 566 0.96 -6.77 -9.30
CA ILE A 566 1.62 -5.60 -9.90
C ILE A 566 0.80 -5.11 -11.08
N TYR A 567 0.71 -3.79 -11.26
CA TYR A 567 0.26 -3.20 -12.52
C TYR A 567 1.17 -2.07 -13.00
N ALA A 568 0.95 -1.57 -14.24
CA ALA A 568 1.90 -0.72 -14.98
C ALA A 568 2.52 0.44 -14.16
N ASN A 569 1.79 1.03 -13.22
CA ASN A 569 2.26 2.15 -12.39
C ASN A 569 2.09 1.93 -10.86
N GLY A 570 1.86 0.70 -10.39
CA GLY A 570 1.56 0.46 -8.98
C GLY A 570 1.48 -1.01 -8.55
N THR A 571 1.05 -1.21 -7.30
CA THR A 571 0.70 -2.53 -6.75
C THR A 571 -0.74 -2.49 -6.28
N TRP A 572 -1.44 -3.60 -6.39
CA TRP A 572 -2.81 -3.75 -5.89
C TRP A 572 -2.86 -4.95 -4.97
N ASN A 573 -3.68 -4.87 -3.92
CA ASN A 573 -3.77 -5.94 -2.94
C ASN A 573 -4.94 -6.86 -3.28
N TYR A 574 -4.66 -8.05 -3.83
CA TYR A 574 -5.70 -9.02 -4.14
C TYR A 574 -6.30 -9.66 -2.89
N ALA A 575 -5.63 -9.60 -1.74
CA ALA A 575 -6.15 -10.06 -0.45
C ALA A 575 -6.93 -8.99 0.33
N PHE A 576 -7.14 -7.80 -0.24
CA PHE A 576 -7.98 -6.74 0.35
C PHE A 576 -9.35 -7.31 0.70
N GLY A 577 -9.99 -6.95 1.80
CA GLY A 577 -11.38 -7.35 2.11
C GLY A 577 -11.59 -8.77 2.63
N LEU A 578 -10.54 -9.62 2.67
CA LEU A 578 -10.61 -10.91 3.37
C LEU A 578 -10.99 -10.71 4.83
N SER A 579 -11.81 -11.62 5.35
CA SER A 579 -12.31 -11.54 6.73
C SER A 579 -11.89 -12.77 7.51
N PHE A 580 -11.30 -12.56 8.68
CA PHE A 580 -10.95 -13.64 9.62
C PHE A 580 -11.52 -13.32 11.00
N THR A 581 -11.92 -14.36 11.72
CA THR A 581 -12.30 -14.23 13.12
C THR A 581 -11.03 -14.19 13.97
N THR A 582 -10.73 -13.02 14.52
CA THR A 582 -9.57 -12.83 15.41
C THR A 582 -10.05 -12.14 16.68
N LYS A 583 -9.58 -12.56 17.85
CA LYS A 583 -9.94 -11.89 19.12
C LYS A 583 -11.46 -11.83 19.37
N GLY A 584 -12.21 -12.82 18.88
CA GLY A 584 -13.67 -12.88 18.99
C GLY A 584 -14.44 -11.94 18.05
N LEU A 585 -13.77 -11.25 17.13
CA LEU A 585 -14.37 -10.32 16.17
C LEU A 585 -13.99 -10.70 14.73
N GLU A 586 -14.95 -10.62 13.82
CA GLU A 586 -14.66 -10.72 12.40
C GLU A 586 -14.04 -9.40 11.90
N THR A 587 -12.80 -9.48 11.41
CA THR A 587 -12.03 -8.31 10.98
C THR A 587 -11.74 -8.39 9.49
N LYS A 588 -12.09 -7.33 8.75
CA LYS A 588 -11.76 -7.16 7.33
C LYS A 588 -10.34 -6.60 7.19
N PHE A 589 -9.50 -7.27 6.41
CA PHE A 589 -8.10 -6.87 6.20
C PHE A 589 -7.97 -5.89 5.03
N GLU A 590 -7.38 -4.72 5.28
CA GLU A 590 -6.98 -3.82 4.18
C GLU A 590 -5.76 -4.36 3.42
N LYS A 591 -4.84 -5.02 4.13
CA LYS A 591 -3.66 -5.72 3.59
C LYS A 591 -3.34 -6.96 4.41
N LEU A 592 -3.16 -8.09 3.74
CA LEU A 592 -2.77 -9.34 4.39
C LEU A 592 -1.26 -9.55 4.24
N LEU A 593 -0.56 -9.68 5.37
CA LEU A 593 0.87 -9.98 5.40
C LEU A 593 1.12 -11.42 4.93
N THR A 594 2.17 -11.64 4.15
CA THR A 594 2.55 -12.99 3.67
C THR A 594 2.96 -13.93 4.81
N ILE A 595 3.28 -13.39 5.97
CA ILE A 595 3.67 -14.13 7.18
C ILE A 595 2.50 -14.40 8.14
N TRP A 596 1.31 -13.90 7.86
CA TRP A 596 0.15 -14.06 8.74
C TRP A 596 -0.34 -15.50 8.79
N THR A 597 -0.60 -16.04 9.98
CA THR A 597 -0.95 -17.45 10.21
C THR A 597 -2.18 -17.58 11.10
N ALA A 598 -3.11 -18.44 10.69
CA ALA A 598 -4.30 -18.70 11.48
C ALA A 598 -4.92 -20.06 11.17
N ILE A 599 -5.51 -20.66 12.21
CA ILE A 599 -6.30 -21.88 12.09
C ILE A 599 -7.63 -21.65 12.81
N ASP A 600 -8.72 -21.62 12.03
CA ASP A 600 -10.09 -21.60 12.54
C ASP A 600 -10.85 -22.85 12.10
N PHE A 601 -11.03 -23.77 13.04
CA PHE A 601 -11.79 -25.02 12.88
C PHE A 601 -13.08 -25.00 13.72
N SER A 602 -13.49 -23.81 14.18
CA SER A 602 -14.61 -23.66 15.09
C SER A 602 -15.96 -24.02 14.45
N ASN A 603 -16.98 -24.21 15.29
CA ASN A 603 -18.36 -24.43 14.82
C ASN A 603 -18.48 -25.62 13.86
N ASN A 604 -17.89 -26.75 14.24
CA ASN A 604 -17.94 -28.03 13.52
C ASN A 604 -18.40 -29.16 14.47
N GLN A 605 -18.14 -30.42 14.12
CA GLN A 605 -18.47 -31.62 14.90
C GLN A 605 -17.20 -32.46 15.18
N PHE A 606 -16.03 -31.83 15.27
CA PHE A 606 -14.79 -32.53 15.61
C PHE A 606 -14.84 -33.09 17.03
N ASN A 607 -14.25 -34.26 17.25
CA ASN A 607 -14.28 -34.96 18.54
C ASN A 607 -12.93 -35.60 18.90
N GLY A 608 -12.89 -36.20 20.10
CA GLY A 608 -11.68 -36.80 20.66
C GLY A 608 -10.72 -35.77 21.24
N GLU A 609 -9.47 -36.18 21.45
CA GLU A 609 -8.45 -35.33 22.06
C GLU A 609 -7.83 -34.35 21.06
N ILE A 610 -7.43 -33.17 21.55
CA ILE A 610 -6.62 -32.22 20.79
C ILE A 610 -5.20 -32.81 20.65
N PRO A 611 -4.66 -33.00 19.43
CA PRO A 611 -3.38 -33.66 19.24
C PRO A 611 -2.21 -32.77 19.67
N LYS A 612 -1.21 -33.37 20.34
CA LYS A 612 0.00 -32.66 20.82
C LYS A 612 0.78 -31.97 19.69
N THR A 613 0.72 -32.50 18.47
CA THR A 613 1.40 -31.96 17.28
C THR A 613 0.94 -30.56 16.89
N LEU A 614 -0.21 -30.08 17.39
CA LEU A 614 -0.59 -28.67 17.23
C LEU A 614 0.42 -27.73 17.88
N GLY A 615 1.10 -28.16 18.95
CA GLY A 615 2.16 -27.39 19.61
C GLY A 615 3.40 -27.16 18.73
N ASP A 616 3.57 -27.93 17.66
CA ASP A 616 4.71 -27.79 16.74
C ASP A 616 4.56 -26.59 15.78
N LEU A 617 3.43 -25.88 15.81
CA LEU A 617 3.06 -24.78 14.91
C LEU A 617 3.56 -23.42 15.44
N HIS A 618 4.86 -23.28 15.68
CA HIS A 618 5.46 -22.17 16.45
C HIS A 618 5.10 -20.76 15.95
N SER A 619 4.88 -20.56 14.64
CA SER A 619 4.52 -19.26 14.06
C SER A 619 3.02 -18.99 14.02
N LEU A 620 2.17 -19.80 14.66
CA LEU A 620 0.72 -19.63 14.65
C LEU A 620 0.27 -18.43 15.50
N ILE A 621 -0.45 -17.49 14.90
CA ILE A 621 -0.95 -16.27 15.58
C ILE A 621 -2.36 -16.46 16.14
N VAL A 622 -3.23 -17.16 15.42
CA VAL A 622 -4.63 -17.38 15.82
C VAL A 622 -4.99 -18.86 15.79
N LEU A 623 -5.54 -19.37 16.90
CA LEU A 623 -6.08 -20.72 17.00
C LEU A 623 -7.51 -20.68 17.57
N ASN A 624 -8.48 -21.10 16.76
CA ASN A 624 -9.88 -21.21 17.16
C ASN A 624 -10.40 -22.62 16.91
N LEU A 625 -10.63 -23.36 18.00
CA LEU A 625 -11.20 -24.72 18.00
C LEU A 625 -12.56 -24.76 18.71
N SER A 626 -13.16 -23.60 18.97
CA SER A 626 -14.38 -23.47 19.77
C SER A 626 -15.59 -24.14 19.12
N HIS A 627 -16.62 -24.41 19.92
CA HIS A 627 -17.91 -24.95 19.42
C HIS A 627 -17.75 -26.27 18.64
N ASN A 628 -17.03 -27.21 19.25
CA ASN A 628 -16.82 -28.58 18.77
C ASN A 628 -17.19 -29.58 19.89
N CYS A 629 -16.79 -30.84 19.75
CA CYS A 629 -17.00 -31.91 20.72
C CYS A 629 -15.67 -32.48 21.24
N PHE A 630 -14.63 -31.64 21.42
CA PHE A 630 -13.32 -32.09 21.91
C PHE A 630 -13.38 -32.55 23.37
N THR A 631 -12.71 -33.66 23.68
CA THR A 631 -12.65 -34.28 25.00
C THR A 631 -11.20 -34.45 25.47
N GLY A 632 -11.02 -35.01 26.68
CA GLY A 632 -9.69 -35.26 27.25
C GLY A 632 -9.01 -33.99 27.78
N PRO A 633 -7.74 -34.11 28.23
CA PRO A 633 -6.99 -33.00 28.75
C PRO A 633 -6.50 -32.05 27.66
N MET A 634 -6.36 -30.77 28.00
CA MET A 634 -5.70 -29.80 27.14
C MET A 634 -4.20 -30.11 27.03
N PRO A 635 -3.61 -30.20 25.83
CA PRO A 635 -2.19 -30.51 25.66
C PRO A 635 -1.30 -29.40 26.22
N SER A 636 -0.29 -29.76 27.02
CA SER A 636 0.72 -28.80 27.51
C SER A 636 1.57 -28.21 26.38
N SER A 637 1.72 -28.92 25.25
CA SER A 637 2.45 -28.44 24.07
C SER A 637 1.82 -27.22 23.40
N LEU A 638 0.57 -26.87 23.70
CA LEU A 638 0.02 -25.58 23.27
C LEU A 638 0.77 -24.39 23.87
N GLY A 639 1.51 -24.59 24.96
CA GLY A 639 2.41 -23.57 25.54
C GLY A 639 3.65 -23.27 24.70
N ASP A 640 3.93 -24.06 23.66
CA ASP A 640 5.08 -23.90 22.76
C ASP A 640 4.78 -22.97 21.57
N LEU A 641 3.53 -22.51 21.42
CA LEU A 641 3.06 -21.62 20.36
C LEU A 641 3.49 -20.16 20.60
N SER A 642 4.78 -19.88 20.50
CA SER A 642 5.37 -18.62 20.96
C SER A 642 4.75 -17.35 20.39
N GLU A 643 4.24 -17.38 19.15
CA GLU A 643 3.65 -16.22 18.44
C GLU A 643 2.11 -16.09 18.62
N LEU A 644 1.48 -16.94 19.43
CA LEU A 644 0.03 -16.98 19.55
C LEU A 644 -0.53 -15.74 20.26
N GLU A 645 -1.42 -15.02 19.58
CA GLU A 645 -2.12 -13.84 20.10
C GLU A 645 -3.55 -14.15 20.54
N SER A 646 -4.21 -15.13 19.92
CA SER A 646 -5.62 -15.45 20.16
C SER A 646 -5.84 -16.96 20.25
N LEU A 647 -6.33 -17.43 21.40
CA LEU A 647 -6.69 -18.82 21.65
C LEU A 647 -8.15 -18.96 22.10
N ASP A 648 -8.97 -19.61 21.29
CA ASP A 648 -10.35 -19.94 21.64
C ASP A 648 -10.60 -21.46 21.60
N LEU A 649 -10.82 -22.04 22.78
CA LEU A 649 -11.16 -23.45 22.99
C LEU A 649 -12.55 -23.60 23.64
N SER A 650 -13.35 -22.53 23.65
CA SER A 650 -14.63 -22.49 24.35
C SER A 650 -15.68 -23.44 23.76
N SER A 651 -16.72 -23.74 24.54
CA SER A 651 -17.86 -24.56 24.10
C SER A 651 -17.41 -25.93 23.57
N ASN A 652 -16.66 -26.67 24.39
CA ASN A 652 -16.19 -28.04 24.13
C ASN A 652 -16.46 -28.92 25.37
N GLN A 653 -15.86 -30.11 25.44
CA GLN A 653 -15.97 -31.07 26.56
C GLN A 653 -14.58 -31.37 27.16
N LEU A 654 -13.68 -30.38 27.15
CA LEU A 654 -12.30 -30.52 27.65
C LEU A 654 -12.29 -30.69 29.16
N GLN A 655 -11.43 -31.58 29.65
CA GLN A 655 -11.34 -31.98 31.05
C GLN A 655 -9.94 -31.73 31.60
N GLY A 656 -9.75 -32.00 32.90
CA GLY A 656 -8.44 -31.88 33.55
C GLY A 656 -8.09 -30.44 33.93
N ARG A 657 -6.81 -30.21 34.22
CA ARG A 657 -6.28 -28.90 34.61
C ARG A 657 -5.88 -28.08 33.38
N ILE A 658 -5.92 -26.75 33.52
CA ILE A 658 -5.30 -25.86 32.55
C ILE A 658 -3.77 -26.01 32.68
N PRO A 659 -3.04 -26.38 31.61
CA PRO A 659 -1.59 -26.55 31.66
C PRO A 659 -0.88 -25.25 32.06
N THR A 660 0.08 -25.35 32.98
CA THR A 660 0.87 -24.19 33.42
C THR A 660 1.78 -23.65 32.31
N GLU A 661 2.14 -24.50 31.34
CA GLU A 661 2.94 -24.17 30.17
C GLU A 661 2.30 -23.09 29.30
N LEU A 662 0.97 -22.92 29.32
CA LEU A 662 0.30 -21.84 28.60
C LEU A 662 0.71 -20.45 29.09
N THR A 663 1.23 -20.32 30.31
CA THR A 663 1.81 -19.06 30.79
C THR A 663 3.06 -18.67 29.99
N ASN A 664 3.65 -19.56 29.18
CA ASN A 664 4.78 -19.23 28.31
C ASN A 664 4.39 -18.36 27.10
N LEU A 665 3.12 -18.30 26.75
CA LEU A 665 2.61 -17.55 25.60
C LEU A 665 2.68 -16.04 25.88
N GLY A 666 3.76 -15.41 25.43
CA GLY A 666 4.08 -14.01 25.74
C GLY A 666 3.19 -12.99 25.02
N PHE A 667 2.73 -13.31 23.81
CA PHE A 667 1.91 -12.44 22.98
C PHE A 667 0.40 -12.69 23.11
N LEU A 668 -0.01 -13.64 23.96
CA LEU A 668 -1.41 -14.02 24.09
C LEU A 668 -2.24 -12.86 24.66
N GLU A 669 -3.12 -12.31 23.83
CA GLU A 669 -3.98 -11.17 24.16
C GLU A 669 -5.42 -11.61 24.43
N VAL A 670 -5.87 -12.66 23.76
CA VAL A 670 -7.23 -13.21 23.93
C VAL A 670 -7.17 -14.69 24.26
N LEU A 671 -7.79 -15.05 25.38
CA LEU A 671 -7.99 -16.42 25.82
C LEU A 671 -9.47 -16.65 26.09
N ASN A 672 -10.05 -17.70 25.51
CA ASN A 672 -11.39 -18.14 25.83
C ASN A 672 -11.43 -19.66 26.04
N LEU A 673 -11.64 -20.07 27.30
CA LEU A 673 -11.75 -21.46 27.74
C LEU A 673 -13.14 -21.77 28.31
N SER A 674 -14.10 -20.85 28.14
CA SER A 674 -15.43 -20.96 28.72
C SER A 674 -16.19 -22.19 28.23
N HIS A 675 -17.18 -22.63 29.00
CA HIS A 675 -18.08 -23.74 28.66
C HIS A 675 -17.34 -25.05 28.32
N ASN A 676 -16.53 -25.52 29.26
CA ASN A 676 -15.85 -26.83 29.25
C ASN A 676 -16.02 -27.53 30.62
N ASP A 677 -15.36 -28.68 30.82
CA ASP A 677 -15.34 -29.45 32.06
C ASP A 677 -13.99 -29.32 32.83
N LEU A 678 -13.30 -28.19 32.69
CA LEU A 678 -11.98 -27.93 33.28
C LEU A 678 -12.05 -27.82 34.82
N LYS A 679 -10.97 -28.23 35.50
CA LYS A 679 -10.90 -28.30 36.96
C LYS A 679 -9.54 -27.85 37.51
N GLY A 680 -9.51 -27.43 38.77
CA GLY A 680 -8.29 -27.05 39.48
C GLY A 680 -7.94 -25.57 39.37
N PRO A 681 -6.75 -25.17 39.85
CA PRO A 681 -6.35 -23.76 39.87
C PRO A 681 -6.10 -23.20 38.47
N ILE A 682 -6.53 -21.97 38.23
CA ILE A 682 -6.12 -21.18 37.07
C ILE A 682 -4.63 -20.82 37.22
N PRO A 683 -3.79 -21.06 36.20
CA PRO A 683 -2.38 -20.65 36.20
C PRO A 683 -2.23 -19.15 36.46
N LYS A 684 -1.16 -18.76 37.16
CA LYS A 684 -0.88 -17.37 37.50
C LYS A 684 0.38 -16.87 36.80
N GLY A 685 0.46 -15.57 36.56
CA GLY A 685 1.62 -14.89 35.98
C GLY A 685 1.46 -14.52 34.50
N LYS A 686 2.22 -13.49 34.09
CA LYS A 686 2.28 -12.98 32.70
C LYS A 686 0.87 -12.61 32.19
N GLN A 687 0.47 -13.10 31.01
CA GLN A 687 -0.83 -12.78 30.40
C GLN A 687 -2.00 -13.40 31.16
N PHE A 688 -1.81 -14.48 31.92
CA PHE A 688 -2.92 -15.14 32.64
C PHE A 688 -3.55 -14.27 33.73
N ASP A 689 -2.80 -13.31 34.29
CA ASP A 689 -3.32 -12.40 35.31
C ASP A 689 -4.21 -11.29 34.72
N THR A 690 -4.25 -11.13 33.39
CA THR A 690 -5.01 -10.06 32.71
C THR A 690 -6.40 -10.51 32.24
N PHE A 691 -6.62 -11.82 32.09
CA PHE A 691 -7.90 -12.36 31.59
C PHE A 691 -9.01 -12.25 32.64
N THR A 692 -10.23 -11.99 32.15
CA THR A 692 -11.41 -11.78 32.99
C THR A 692 -12.16 -13.09 33.26
N ASN A 693 -13.19 -13.04 34.10
CA ASN A 693 -14.06 -14.17 34.40
C ASN A 693 -14.72 -14.77 33.12
N ASP A 694 -14.96 -13.96 32.09
CA ASP A 694 -15.61 -14.38 30.85
C ASP A 694 -14.80 -15.46 30.13
N SER A 695 -13.48 -15.43 30.23
CA SER A 695 -12.58 -16.45 29.67
C SER A 695 -12.76 -17.84 30.29
N TYR A 696 -13.40 -17.96 31.45
CA TYR A 696 -13.44 -19.21 32.24
C TYR A 696 -14.85 -19.68 32.60
N ILE A 697 -15.88 -18.86 32.34
CA ILE A 697 -17.27 -19.12 32.73
C ILE A 697 -17.76 -20.49 32.24
N GLY A 698 -18.62 -21.17 32.99
CA GLY A 698 -19.15 -22.50 32.63
C GLY A 698 -18.27 -23.69 33.04
N ASN A 699 -17.05 -23.47 33.55
CA ASN A 699 -16.19 -24.53 34.10
C ASN A 699 -16.34 -24.63 35.64
N LEU A 700 -17.27 -25.46 36.13
CA LEU A 700 -17.62 -25.52 37.56
C LEU A 700 -16.46 -25.98 38.47
N GLY A 701 -15.46 -26.67 37.91
CA GLY A 701 -14.33 -27.21 38.65
C GLY A 701 -13.15 -26.27 38.81
N LEU A 702 -13.10 -25.13 38.11
CA LEU A 702 -12.00 -24.16 38.20
C LEU A 702 -12.06 -23.36 39.51
N CYS A 703 -10.91 -22.85 39.94
CA CYS A 703 -10.77 -21.97 41.11
C CYS A 703 -9.55 -21.04 40.95
N GLY A 704 -9.44 -20.03 41.80
CA GLY A 704 -8.38 -19.01 41.74
C GLY A 704 -8.79 -17.79 40.92
N LEU A 705 -8.06 -16.68 41.06
CA LEU A 705 -8.32 -15.45 40.32
C LEU A 705 -8.32 -15.73 38.80
N PRO A 706 -9.24 -15.12 38.02
CA PRO A 706 -10.20 -14.08 38.39
C PRO A 706 -11.53 -14.60 38.99
N LEU A 707 -11.69 -15.91 39.22
CA LEU A 707 -12.91 -16.48 39.78
C LEU A 707 -13.04 -16.15 41.28
N SER A 708 -14.28 -15.96 41.74
CA SER A 708 -14.59 -15.76 43.16
C SER A 708 -14.36 -17.01 44.03
N LYS A 709 -14.25 -18.19 43.41
CA LYS A 709 -14.00 -19.46 44.08
C LYS A 709 -12.52 -19.59 44.42
N SER A 710 -12.18 -19.58 45.71
CA SER A 710 -10.81 -19.83 46.18
C SER A 710 -10.40 -21.30 45.98
N CYS A 711 -9.14 -21.53 45.63
CA CYS A 711 -8.58 -22.88 45.64
C CYS A 711 -8.17 -23.24 47.07
N GLY A 712 -8.98 -24.04 47.75
CA GLY A 712 -8.63 -24.61 49.05
C GLY A 712 -8.19 -26.06 48.91
N ASN A 713 -7.09 -26.42 49.57
CA ASN A 713 -6.99 -27.77 50.13
C ASN A 713 -8.02 -27.88 51.25
N ASP A 714 -8.61 -29.06 51.41
CA ASP A 714 -9.35 -29.41 52.63
C ASP A 714 -8.46 -29.14 53.85
N ASP A 715 -8.67 -28.01 54.53
CA ASP A 715 -8.75 -28.02 55.98
C ASP A 715 -9.53 -26.81 56.49
N GLY A 716 -10.51 -27.10 57.34
CA GLY A 716 -11.42 -26.10 57.88
C GLY A 716 -10.75 -25.31 58.99
N THR A 717 -10.48 -24.03 58.75
CA THR A 717 -10.54 -23.02 59.83
C THR A 717 -10.81 -21.64 59.22
N ARG A 718 -11.97 -21.09 59.57
CA ARG A 718 -12.35 -19.71 59.28
C ARG A 718 -11.61 -18.78 60.24
N THR A 719 -10.98 -17.74 59.70
CA THR A 719 -10.77 -16.46 60.41
C THR A 719 -11.11 -15.31 59.47
N PRO A 720 -11.91 -14.31 59.90
CA PRO A 720 -12.34 -13.23 59.02
C PRO A 720 -11.25 -12.18 58.87
N ALA A 721 -10.87 -11.85 57.63
CA ALA A 721 -10.03 -10.71 57.33
C ALA A 721 -10.90 -9.44 57.19
N THR A 722 -10.44 -8.39 57.83
CA THR A 722 -11.01 -7.04 57.94
C THR A 722 -11.05 -6.32 56.59
N LEU A 723 -12.18 -5.66 56.32
CA LEU A 723 -12.35 -4.70 55.22
C LEU A 723 -11.68 -3.38 55.59
N ASP A 724 -10.56 -3.05 54.95
CA ASP A 724 -10.06 -1.68 54.93
C ASP A 724 -10.80 -0.87 53.87
N ARG A 725 -11.40 0.22 54.35
CA ARG A 725 -11.97 1.31 53.58
C ARG A 725 -10.87 2.33 53.31
N ASP A 726 -10.78 2.79 52.08
CA ASP A 726 -10.55 4.18 51.62
C ASP A 726 -9.94 4.12 50.19
N GLY A 727 -10.24 4.97 49.22
CA GLY A 727 -10.91 6.26 49.27
C GLY A 727 -11.58 6.63 47.95
N VAL A 728 -12.33 7.71 48.05
CA VAL A 728 -13.23 8.31 47.06
C VAL A 728 -12.43 9.11 46.02
N ASP A 729 -12.80 9.01 44.74
CA ASP A 729 -12.77 10.16 43.83
C ASP A 729 -14.07 10.24 43.02
N GLY A 730 -14.60 11.45 42.95
CA GLY A 730 -15.98 11.76 42.60
C GLY A 730 -16.32 11.55 41.14
N ILE A 731 -17.28 10.67 40.87
CA ILE A 731 -18.11 10.68 39.66
C ILE A 731 -19.57 10.59 40.11
N ASN A 732 -20.41 11.46 39.55
CA ASN A 732 -21.79 11.69 39.96
C ASN A 732 -22.69 10.49 39.53
N TRP A 733 -22.55 9.37 40.26
CA TRP A 733 -23.20 8.08 40.04
C TRP A 733 -24.72 8.15 39.95
N LYS A 734 -25.34 9.19 40.50
CA LYS A 734 -26.80 9.34 40.50
C LYS A 734 -27.38 9.47 39.09
N PHE A 735 -26.69 10.10 38.13
CA PHE A 735 -27.17 10.20 36.74
C PHE A 735 -26.97 8.91 35.95
N SER A 736 -25.87 8.20 36.17
CA SER A 736 -25.60 6.90 35.53
C SER A 736 -26.50 5.79 36.06
N ILE A 737 -26.85 5.81 37.36
CA ILE A 737 -27.84 4.91 37.92
C ILE A 737 -29.25 5.27 37.40
N LEU A 738 -29.61 6.55 37.26
CA LEU A 738 -30.94 6.92 36.74
C LEU A 738 -31.11 6.56 35.25
N MET A 739 -30.09 6.79 34.41
CA MET A 739 -30.11 6.34 33.02
C MET A 739 -30.09 4.81 32.94
N GLY A 740 -29.22 4.15 33.72
CA GLY A 740 -29.14 2.69 33.78
C GLY A 740 -30.43 2.01 34.25
N TYR A 741 -31.15 2.60 35.20
CA TYR A 741 -32.49 2.15 35.57
C TYR A 741 -33.51 2.45 34.47
N GLY A 742 -33.42 3.59 33.79
CA GLY A 742 -34.32 3.95 32.69
C GLY A 742 -34.22 2.99 31.50
N CYS A 743 -33.03 2.82 30.93
CA CYS A 743 -32.83 1.90 29.81
C CYS A 743 -32.83 0.43 30.23
N GLY A 744 -32.34 0.11 31.42
CA GLY A 744 -32.38 -1.25 31.98
C GLY A 744 -33.79 -1.74 32.31
N LEU A 745 -34.67 -0.88 32.82
CA LEU A 745 -36.08 -1.22 33.05
C LEU A 745 -36.84 -1.34 31.72
N VAL A 746 -36.59 -0.46 30.75
CA VAL A 746 -37.24 -0.56 29.42
C VAL A 746 -36.78 -1.82 28.69
N LEU A 747 -35.49 -2.12 28.67
CA LEU A 747 -34.96 -3.36 28.09
C LEU A 747 -35.42 -4.58 28.89
N GLY A 748 -35.40 -4.54 30.21
CA GLY A 748 -35.82 -5.64 31.09
C GLY A 748 -37.32 -5.94 30.98
N LEU A 749 -38.18 -4.92 30.88
CA LEU A 749 -39.62 -5.08 30.65
C LEU A 749 -39.92 -5.49 29.22
N SER A 750 -39.16 -5.02 28.23
CA SER A 750 -39.29 -5.45 26.83
C SER A 750 -38.87 -6.92 26.66
N MET A 751 -37.75 -7.30 27.27
CA MET A 751 -37.27 -8.69 27.28
C MET A 751 -38.21 -9.58 28.09
N GLY A 752 -38.70 -9.10 29.24
CA GLY A 752 -39.69 -9.78 30.07
C GLY A 752 -41.02 -9.96 29.33
N TYR A 753 -41.50 -8.94 28.64
CA TYR A 753 -42.70 -9.01 27.79
C TYR A 753 -42.51 -9.99 26.63
N ILE A 754 -41.36 -9.97 25.95
CA ILE A 754 -41.03 -10.95 24.90
C ILE A 754 -41.00 -12.37 25.49
N VAL A 755 -40.37 -12.59 26.66
CA VAL A 755 -40.27 -13.90 27.31
C VAL A 755 -41.64 -14.42 27.79
N PHE A 756 -42.51 -13.55 28.30
CA PHE A 756 -43.86 -13.92 28.75
C PHE A 756 -44.87 -14.05 27.59
N ALA A 757 -44.75 -13.24 26.54
CA ALA A 757 -45.63 -13.29 25.36
C ALA A 757 -45.28 -14.43 24.40
N THR A 758 -44.00 -14.84 24.32
CA THR A 758 -43.54 -15.92 23.42
C THR A 758 -43.45 -17.30 24.09
N GLY A 759 -43.51 -17.36 25.43
CA GLY A 759 -43.49 -18.60 26.19
C GLY A 759 -42.17 -19.38 26.10
N LYS A 760 -41.33 -19.27 27.14
CA LYS A 760 -40.00 -19.90 27.35
C LYS A 760 -38.99 -19.62 26.20
N PRO A 761 -37.73 -19.24 26.50
CA PRO A 761 -36.72 -18.97 25.47
C PRO A 761 -36.18 -20.29 24.89
N TRP A 762 -37.01 -20.98 24.13
CA TRP A 762 -36.67 -22.21 23.43
C TRP A 762 -35.49 -22.00 22.49
N TRP A 763 -35.21 -20.80 22.00
CA TRP A 763 -34.06 -20.55 21.12
C TRP A 763 -32.71 -20.69 21.84
N PHE A 764 -32.58 -20.18 23.08
CA PHE A 764 -31.35 -20.30 23.88
C PHE A 764 -31.16 -21.74 24.41
N ILE A 765 -32.24 -22.34 24.89
CA ILE A 765 -32.26 -23.77 25.26
C ILE A 765 -31.99 -24.64 24.04
N ARG A 766 -32.54 -24.33 22.86
CA ARG A 766 -32.23 -25.05 21.60
C ARG A 766 -30.83 -24.82 21.10
N ILE A 767 -30.15 -23.71 21.41
CA ILE A 767 -28.72 -23.55 21.06
C ILE A 767 -27.89 -24.49 21.93
N TYR A 768 -28.09 -24.46 23.25
CA TYR A 768 -27.42 -25.37 24.20
C TYR A 768 -27.78 -26.84 23.94
N GLU A 769 -29.05 -27.16 23.71
CA GLU A 769 -29.52 -28.49 23.32
C GLU A 769 -29.08 -28.88 21.91
N ARG A 770 -28.95 -27.97 20.94
CA ARG A 770 -28.38 -28.29 19.61
C ARG A 770 -26.90 -28.63 19.73
N VAL A 771 -26.12 -27.92 20.55
CA VAL A 771 -24.71 -28.26 20.80
C VAL A 771 -24.64 -29.64 21.48
N ARG A 772 -25.48 -29.91 22.49
CA ARG A 772 -25.57 -31.23 23.14
C ARG A 772 -26.08 -32.34 22.20
N GLN A 773 -27.08 -32.07 21.35
CA GLN A 773 -27.64 -33.01 20.38
C GLN A 773 -26.69 -33.26 19.21
N ARG A 774 -25.90 -32.25 18.79
CA ARG A 774 -24.83 -32.38 17.77
C ARG A 774 -23.78 -33.40 18.22
N CYS A 775 -23.37 -33.38 19.49
CA CYS A 775 -22.43 -34.37 20.02
C CYS A 775 -23.10 -35.72 20.41
N ALA A 776 -24.44 -35.78 20.54
CA ALA A 776 -25.17 -36.98 20.98
C ALA A 776 -25.70 -37.88 19.83
N LYS A 777 -25.75 -37.39 18.59
CA LYS A 777 -26.01 -38.23 17.40
C LYS A 777 -24.74 -39.00 17.04
N ARG A 778 -24.53 -40.12 17.73
CA ARG A 778 -23.51 -41.14 17.41
C ARG A 778 -23.93 -41.98 16.22
#